data_AF-D9TFI1-F1
#
_entry.id   AF-D9TFI1-F1
#
_cell.length_a   1.000
_cell.length_b   1.000
_cell.length_c   1.000
_cell.angle_alpha   90.00
_cell.angle_beta   90.00
_cell.angle_gamma   90.00
#
_symmetry.space_group_name_H-M   'P 1'
#
loop_
_entity.id
_entity.type
_entity.pdbx_description
1 polymer ?
#
loop_
_entity_poly.entity_id
_entity_poly.type
_entity_poly.pdbx_seq_one_letter_code
_entity_poly.pdbx_strand_id
1 'polypeptide(L)'
;MKKKLVKIVARLTLIIFIASICLFGTMSYYPIETKAAPDWSIPSLYESYKNDFRIGVAIPAKCLSNDTDRRMVLKHFNSLTAENEMKPESLLAGQTSTGLNYRFSTADAFVDFANTNNIGIRGHTLVWHSQTPDWFFKDSSGQRLTKDALLARLKQYIYDVVGRYKGKVYAWDVVNEAIDENQSDGYRRSTWYEICGPEYIEKAFIWAHEADPNAKLFYNDYNTEISKKRDFIYNMVKNLKSKGIPIHGIGMQCHINVNWPSVSEIENSIKLFSSIPGIEIHITELDMSLYNYGSSENYSTPPQDLLQKQAQKYKELFTMLKKYKDVVKSVTFWGLKDDYSWLRSFNGKNDWPLLFFEDYSAKPAYWAVIEASGASTTPAPTTTITPTPTPTPTATPTPTPTPTVTVAPTPTPSSSPATGGQIKVLYKNMETNATTNTIRPWLKVVNSGSSAIDLSRVTIRYWYTVDGDKTQSAVSDWAQIGASNVTFKFVKLSSSVSGADYYLEIGFKSGAGQLQPGKDTGEIQIRFNKSDWSNYNQGNDWSWAQSMTSYGENVKVTAYIDGVLVWGQEPSGATPAPTVTPKPTATPTVTPTPTVTTTPTPTPTPTPTPTPTATPTPTPTPTVTVAPTPTPSSSPATGGQIKVLYKNMETNATTNTIRPWLKVVNSGSSAIDLSRVTIRYWYTVDGDKTQSAVSDWAQIGASNVTFKFVKLSGSVSGADYYLEIGFKSGAGQLQPGKDTGEIQIRFNKSDWSNYNQGNDWSWAQSMTSYGENVKVTAYIDGVLVWGQEPSGATPAPVATPTPTPAPTATPTPTATATPTAAPTITPTPTITATPTPTPAPTSTPAYSDDTNDDWLYVSGNKIVDKDGRPVWLTGVNWFGYNTGTNVFDGVWSCNLKSTLAEIANRGFNLLRVPISAELILNWSQGIYPKPNINYYVNPELEGKNSLEVFDIVVQTCKEVGLKIMLDIHSIKTDAMGHIYPVWYDDKYTPEDFYKACEWITNRYKNDDTIIAFDLKNEPHGKPWQDATFAKWDDSTDINNWKYAAETCAKGILNINPNLLIVIEGIEAYPKDDVTWTSKSSSDYYSTWWGGNLRGVRKYPINLGKYQNKVVYSPHDYGPSVYQQPWFYPGFTKETLLQDCWRPNWVYIMEENIAPLLIGEWGGYLDGGDNEKWMKCLRDYIIENHIHHTFWCFNANSGDTGGLVEYDFTTWDESKYTFLKPALWQDSQGRFVGLDHKRPLGTNGKNINVTIYYNNNEPAPVPVTK
;
A
#
# COMPACT_ATOMS: atom_id res chain seq x y z
N MET A 1 -21.72 6.13 -66.18
CA MET A 1 -22.06 5.43 -64.92
C MET A 1 -21.44 6.06 -63.68
N LYS A 2 -20.11 6.18 -63.54
CA LYS A 2 -19.41 6.62 -62.29
C LYS A 2 -20.09 7.75 -61.47
N LYS A 3 -20.55 8.86 -62.10
CA LYS A 3 -21.24 9.97 -61.39
C LYS A 3 -22.59 9.63 -60.72
N LYS A 4 -23.26 8.50 -61.06
CA LYS A 4 -24.46 8.04 -60.31
C LYS A 4 -24.11 7.30 -59.01
N LEU A 5 -23.01 6.53 -59.00
CA LEU A 5 -22.63 5.69 -57.86
C LEU A 5 -22.25 6.54 -56.63
N VAL A 6 -21.43 7.58 -56.85
CA VAL A 6 -20.99 8.52 -55.78
C VAL A 6 -22.18 9.19 -55.08
N LYS A 7 -23.24 9.57 -55.82
CA LYS A 7 -24.45 10.19 -55.25
C LYS A 7 -25.36 9.20 -54.49
N ILE A 8 -25.18 7.89 -54.67
CA ILE A 8 -25.89 6.86 -53.91
C ILE A 8 -25.12 6.58 -52.61
N VAL A 9 -23.80 6.39 -52.68
CA VAL A 9 -22.94 6.17 -51.49
C VAL A 9 -23.08 7.34 -50.51
N ALA A 10 -22.90 8.58 -50.97
CA ALA A 10 -23.00 9.77 -50.11
C ALA A 10 -24.39 9.97 -49.46
N ARG A 11 -25.46 9.42 -50.07
CA ARG A 11 -26.81 9.44 -49.48
C ARG A 11 -27.01 8.33 -48.45
N LEU A 12 -26.43 7.14 -48.64
CA LEU A 12 -26.44 6.10 -47.61
C LEU A 12 -25.65 6.55 -46.37
N THR A 13 -24.44 7.11 -46.55
CA THR A 13 -23.62 7.58 -45.43
C THR A 13 -24.36 8.63 -44.58
N LEU A 14 -25.03 9.59 -45.22
CA LEU A 14 -25.78 10.64 -44.51
C LEU A 14 -27.03 10.09 -43.78
N ILE A 15 -27.74 9.12 -44.37
CA ILE A 15 -28.90 8.48 -43.72
C ILE A 15 -28.48 7.66 -42.50
N ILE A 16 -27.36 6.93 -42.59
CA ILE A 16 -26.78 6.19 -41.46
C ILE A 16 -26.38 7.16 -40.34
N PHE A 17 -25.71 8.27 -40.68
CA PHE A 17 -25.28 9.26 -39.70
C PHE A 17 -26.45 9.92 -38.95
N ILE A 18 -27.53 10.25 -39.65
CA ILE A 18 -28.75 10.82 -39.03
C ILE A 18 -29.47 9.78 -38.16
N ALA A 19 -29.52 8.51 -38.58
CA ALA A 19 -30.11 7.44 -37.77
C ALA A 19 -29.34 7.20 -36.45
N SER A 20 -28.01 7.33 -36.45
CA SER A 20 -27.17 7.21 -35.26
C SER A 20 -27.41 8.31 -34.22
N ILE A 21 -27.78 9.52 -34.65
CA ILE A 21 -27.99 10.68 -33.75
C ILE A 21 -29.33 10.56 -32.99
N CYS A 22 -30.34 9.89 -33.54
CA CYS A 22 -31.67 9.79 -32.94
C CYS A 22 -31.84 8.69 -31.88
N LEU A 23 -30.79 7.94 -31.53
CA LEU A 23 -30.87 6.72 -30.70
C LEU A 23 -30.15 6.81 -29.33
N PHE A 24 -29.61 7.97 -28.96
CA PHE A 24 -29.03 8.24 -27.64
C PHE A 24 -29.91 9.15 -26.74
N GLY A 25 -31.19 9.31 -27.10
CA GLY A 25 -32.20 9.86 -26.19
C GLY A 25 -32.61 8.81 -25.14
N THR A 26 -32.60 9.21 -23.87
CA THR A 26 -32.96 8.40 -22.68
C THR A 26 -32.05 7.19 -22.40
N MET A 27 -30.91 7.45 -21.73
CA MET A 27 -30.30 6.44 -20.85
C MET A 27 -30.70 6.76 -19.40
N SER A 28 -31.44 5.87 -18.76
CA SER A 28 -31.75 5.99 -17.33
C SER A 28 -30.50 5.72 -16.50
N TYR A 29 -30.22 6.59 -15.51
CA TYR A 29 -29.13 6.40 -14.56
C TYR A 29 -29.30 5.08 -13.79
N TYR A 30 -28.39 4.14 -13.99
CA TYR A 30 -28.15 3.06 -13.04
C TYR A 30 -26.90 3.43 -12.22
N PRO A 31 -26.99 3.53 -10.89
CA PRO A 31 -25.85 3.94 -10.07
C PRO A 31 -24.78 2.83 -10.03
N ILE A 32 -23.52 3.26 -10.01
CA ILE A 32 -22.38 2.37 -9.79
C ILE A 32 -22.43 1.89 -8.33
N GLU A 33 -22.42 0.58 -8.09
CA GLU A 33 -22.33 0.00 -6.75
C GLU A 33 -20.93 0.32 -6.18
N THR A 34 -20.83 1.38 -5.37
CA THR A 34 -19.59 1.76 -4.67
C THR A 34 -19.17 0.65 -3.72
N LYS A 35 -17.86 0.47 -3.49
CA LYS A 35 -17.38 -0.26 -2.29
C LYS A 35 -18.11 0.28 -1.08
N ALA A 36 -18.63 -0.60 -0.22
CA ALA A 36 -19.41 -0.20 0.94
C ALA A 36 -18.65 0.84 1.78
N ALA A 37 -19.26 2.00 1.99
CA ALA A 37 -18.82 2.95 3.00
C ALA A 37 -19.26 2.44 4.38
N PRO A 38 -18.61 2.86 5.48
CA PRO A 38 -19.12 2.59 6.81
C PRO A 38 -20.55 3.11 6.96
N ASP A 39 -21.41 2.34 7.63
CA ASP A 39 -22.75 2.82 7.97
C ASP A 39 -22.65 3.90 9.05
N TRP A 40 -22.58 5.15 8.62
CA TRP A 40 -22.49 6.31 9.50
C TRP A 40 -23.74 6.50 10.40
N SER A 41 -24.85 5.78 10.16
CA SER A 41 -26.08 5.88 10.95
C SER A 41 -26.06 5.06 12.25
N ILE A 42 -25.20 4.04 12.36
CA ILE A 42 -25.12 3.18 13.56
C ILE A 42 -24.69 3.98 14.81
N PRO A 43 -25.10 3.60 16.03
CA PRO A 43 -24.70 4.31 17.26
C PRO A 43 -23.18 4.46 17.48
N SER A 44 -22.76 5.54 18.13
CA SER A 44 -21.38 5.66 18.63
C SER A 44 -21.18 4.75 19.85
N LEU A 45 -20.05 4.04 19.93
CA LEU A 45 -19.75 3.17 21.07
C LEU A 45 -19.45 4.00 22.32
N TYR A 46 -18.58 5.01 22.23
CA TYR A 46 -18.25 5.85 23.39
C TYR A 46 -19.45 6.64 23.93
N GLU A 47 -20.32 7.17 23.06
CA GLU A 47 -21.54 7.86 23.50
C GLU A 47 -22.50 6.94 24.24
N SER A 48 -22.58 5.67 23.83
CA SER A 48 -23.42 4.65 24.47
C SER A 48 -22.92 4.27 25.87
N TYR A 49 -21.62 4.42 26.14
CA TYR A 49 -20.97 4.07 27.41
C TYR A 49 -20.45 5.27 28.23
N LYS A 50 -20.73 6.51 27.82
CA LYS A 50 -20.18 7.74 28.45
C LYS A 50 -20.48 7.93 29.93
N ASN A 51 -21.53 7.29 30.45
CA ASN A 51 -21.91 7.30 31.87
C ASN A 51 -21.37 6.07 32.65
N ASP A 52 -20.57 5.24 31.99
CA ASP A 52 -20.04 3.97 32.50
C ASP A 52 -18.50 3.94 32.45
N PHE A 53 -17.88 4.03 31.26
CA PHE A 53 -16.41 4.03 31.10
C PHE A 53 -15.94 4.58 29.74
N ARG A 54 -14.64 4.86 29.59
CA ARG A 54 -14.04 5.23 28.30
C ARG A 54 -14.07 4.04 27.33
N ILE A 55 -14.33 4.31 26.06
CA ILE A 55 -14.24 3.33 24.97
C ILE A 55 -13.04 3.70 24.12
N GLY A 56 -12.02 2.85 24.13
CA GLY A 56 -10.75 3.07 23.45
C GLY A 56 -10.50 2.15 22.27
N VAL A 57 -9.55 2.54 21.42
CA VAL A 57 -9.01 1.68 20.36
C VAL A 57 -7.49 1.81 20.30
N ALA A 58 -6.80 0.68 20.16
CA ALA A 58 -5.41 0.64 19.73
C ALA A 58 -5.36 0.56 18.21
N ILE A 59 -4.56 1.42 17.57
CA ILE A 59 -4.39 1.41 16.11
C ILE A 59 -2.93 1.64 15.72
N PRO A 60 -2.48 1.05 14.59
CA PRO A 60 -1.18 1.35 13.98
C PRO A 60 -1.24 2.63 13.14
N ALA A 61 -0.09 3.24 12.87
CA ALA A 61 0.07 4.55 12.20
C ALA A 61 -0.66 4.68 10.86
N LYS A 62 -0.81 3.58 10.10
CA LYS A 62 -1.59 3.54 8.84
C LYS A 62 -3.05 4.00 8.98
N CYS A 63 -3.61 3.92 10.19
CA CYS A 63 -4.98 4.36 10.47
C CYS A 63 -5.08 5.89 10.61
N LEU A 64 -3.95 6.57 10.88
CA LEU A 64 -3.90 8.04 10.92
C LEU A 64 -3.75 8.64 9.51
N SER A 65 -3.33 7.88 8.50
CA SER A 65 -3.30 8.33 7.10
C SER A 65 -4.59 8.00 6.32
N ASN A 66 -5.30 6.91 6.64
CA ASN A 66 -6.61 6.58 6.04
C ASN A 66 -7.76 7.39 6.66
N ASP A 67 -8.49 8.14 5.83
CA ASP A 67 -9.62 8.97 6.28
C ASP A 67 -10.80 8.19 6.85
N THR A 68 -11.13 7.05 6.24
CA THR A 68 -12.25 6.23 6.70
C THR A 68 -11.96 5.64 8.08
N ASP A 69 -10.71 5.25 8.35
CA ASP A 69 -10.27 4.78 9.66
C ASP A 69 -10.31 5.92 10.70
N ARG A 70 -9.74 7.09 10.40
CA ARG A 70 -9.84 8.26 11.29
C ARG A 70 -11.29 8.58 11.65
N ARG A 71 -12.19 8.63 10.66
CA ARG A 71 -13.62 8.91 10.89
C ARG A 71 -14.31 7.83 11.71
N MET A 72 -13.93 6.55 11.54
CA MET A 72 -14.38 5.46 12.42
C MET A 72 -13.84 5.60 13.84
N VAL A 73 -12.58 6.02 14.03
CA VAL A 73 -11.98 6.33 15.34
C VAL A 73 -12.78 7.45 16.02
N LEU A 74 -12.95 8.60 15.36
CA LEU A 74 -13.68 9.76 15.91
C LEU A 74 -15.17 9.46 16.20
N LYS A 75 -15.82 8.64 15.37
CA LYS A 75 -17.22 8.24 15.57
C LYS A 75 -17.39 7.35 16.79
N HIS A 76 -16.50 6.37 16.99
CA HIS A 76 -16.75 5.27 17.92
C HIS A 76 -15.97 5.34 19.23
N PHE A 77 -14.82 6.01 19.31
CA PHE A 77 -13.91 5.91 20.45
C PHE A 77 -13.54 7.28 21.04
N ASN A 78 -13.38 7.34 22.37
CA ASN A 78 -12.90 8.51 23.10
C ASN A 78 -11.56 8.27 23.83
N SER A 79 -10.93 7.11 23.60
CA SER A 79 -9.55 6.82 23.99
C SER A 79 -8.74 6.26 22.83
N LEU A 80 -7.45 6.55 22.80
CA LEU A 80 -6.52 6.09 21.77
C LEU A 80 -5.28 5.45 22.41
N THR A 81 -4.81 4.35 21.81
CA THR A 81 -3.49 3.77 22.07
C THR A 81 -2.74 3.67 20.73
N ALA A 82 -1.47 4.06 20.71
CA ALA A 82 -0.61 3.85 19.54
C ALA A 82 -0.04 2.42 19.62
N GLU A 83 -0.54 1.50 18.79
CA GLU A 83 -0.43 0.03 18.96
C GLU A 83 1.01 -0.44 19.24
N ASN A 84 1.96 0.04 18.44
CA ASN A 84 3.38 -0.28 18.60
C ASN A 84 4.26 0.98 18.68
N GLU A 85 3.77 2.10 18.18
CA GLU A 85 4.53 3.31 17.86
C GLU A 85 5.04 4.08 19.09
N MET A 86 4.49 3.80 20.28
CA MET A 86 4.97 4.31 21.58
C MET A 86 5.75 3.28 22.41
N LYS A 87 6.04 2.10 21.86
CA LYS A 87 6.89 1.08 22.51
C LYS A 87 8.38 1.45 22.41
N PRO A 88 9.26 0.95 23.29
CA PRO A 88 10.65 1.39 23.33
C PRO A 88 11.41 1.12 22.04
N GLU A 89 11.13 0.02 21.33
CA GLU A 89 11.73 -0.28 20.03
C GLU A 89 11.39 0.73 18.92
N SER A 90 10.17 1.29 18.91
CA SER A 90 9.80 2.35 17.97
C SER A 90 10.41 3.69 18.36
N LEU A 91 10.42 4.01 19.66
CA LEU A 91 10.88 5.31 20.16
C LEU A 91 12.41 5.46 20.20
N LEU A 92 13.19 4.40 20.41
CA LEU A 92 14.64 4.48 20.62
C LEU A 92 15.44 4.40 19.30
N ALA A 93 16.11 5.49 18.92
CA ALA A 93 16.94 5.57 17.72
C ALA A 93 18.38 5.05 17.92
N GLY A 94 18.92 5.13 19.14
CA GLY A 94 20.30 4.78 19.47
C GLY A 94 20.81 5.49 20.73
N GLN A 95 22.13 5.46 20.95
CA GLN A 95 22.80 6.28 21.97
C GLN A 95 23.86 7.19 21.30
N THR A 96 24.00 8.42 21.80
CA THR A 96 25.04 9.38 21.40
C THR A 96 26.05 9.60 22.53
N SER A 97 27.06 10.45 22.30
CA SER A 97 27.95 10.97 23.34
C SER A 97 27.25 11.86 24.37
N THR A 98 26.02 12.32 24.10
CA THR A 98 25.25 13.26 24.94
C THR A 98 24.03 12.65 25.63
N GLY A 99 23.56 11.46 25.20
CA GLY A 99 22.40 10.81 25.81
C GLY A 99 21.80 9.69 24.96
N LEU A 100 20.52 9.39 25.21
CA LEU A 100 19.69 8.56 24.34
C LEU A 100 19.20 9.38 23.14
N ASN A 101 19.00 8.74 21.99
CA ASN A 101 18.44 9.35 20.79
C ASN A 101 17.08 8.69 20.45
N TYR A 102 16.17 9.44 19.82
CA TYR A 102 14.75 9.09 19.74
C TYR A 102 14.13 9.31 18.35
N ARG A 103 13.00 8.62 18.09
CA ARG A 103 12.15 8.75 16.89
C ARG A 103 10.73 9.14 17.29
N PHE A 104 10.54 10.39 17.73
CA PHE A 104 9.26 10.82 18.30
C PHE A 104 8.16 11.12 17.26
N SER A 105 8.49 11.39 15.99
CA SER A 105 7.54 11.93 14.99
C SER A 105 6.23 11.16 14.87
N THR A 106 6.26 9.83 14.82
CA THR A 106 5.03 9.01 14.74
C THR A 106 4.22 9.10 16.04
N ALA A 107 4.86 9.02 17.20
CA ALA A 107 4.20 9.13 18.50
C ALA A 107 3.64 10.53 18.76
N ASP A 108 4.34 11.57 18.30
CA ASP A 108 3.86 12.95 18.32
C ASP A 108 2.58 13.10 17.49
N ALA A 109 2.54 12.53 16.28
CA ALA A 109 1.35 12.54 15.43
C ALA A 109 0.14 11.84 16.08
N PHE A 110 0.34 10.74 16.81
CA PHE A 110 -0.70 10.09 17.62
C PHE A 110 -1.20 10.99 18.74
N VAL A 111 -0.28 11.60 19.49
CA VAL A 111 -0.57 12.48 20.62
C VAL A 111 -1.31 13.73 20.16
N ASP A 112 -0.89 14.35 19.05
CA ASP A 112 -1.48 15.59 18.57
C ASP A 112 -2.78 15.35 17.77
N PHE A 113 -2.97 14.21 17.10
CA PHE A 113 -4.29 13.78 16.64
C PHE A 113 -5.27 13.61 17.81
N ALA A 114 -4.85 12.98 18.90
CA ALA A 114 -5.68 12.80 20.10
C ALA A 114 -6.07 14.14 20.73
N ASN A 115 -5.08 15.02 20.98
CA ASN A 115 -5.31 16.37 21.53
C ASN A 115 -6.25 17.21 20.65
N THR A 116 -6.02 17.25 19.33
CA THR A 116 -6.79 18.05 18.37
C THR A 116 -8.27 17.65 18.35
N ASN A 117 -8.56 16.36 18.54
CA ASN A 117 -9.92 15.81 18.51
C ASN A 117 -10.52 15.61 19.92
N ASN A 118 -9.88 16.11 20.98
CA ASN A 118 -10.27 15.94 22.38
C ASN A 118 -10.46 14.46 22.81
N ILE A 119 -9.65 13.58 22.23
CA ILE A 119 -9.56 12.15 22.56
C ILE A 119 -8.39 11.95 23.54
N GLY A 120 -8.58 11.11 24.56
CA GLY A 120 -7.50 10.85 25.53
C GLY A 120 -6.54 9.77 25.04
N ILE A 121 -5.24 10.08 24.95
CA ILE A 121 -4.22 9.10 24.57
C ILE A 121 -3.60 8.39 25.79
N ARG A 122 -3.54 7.05 25.72
CA ARG A 122 -2.78 6.18 26.62
C ARG A 122 -1.42 5.89 26.01
N GLY A 123 -0.37 6.16 26.78
CA GLY A 123 1.00 5.80 26.41
C GLY A 123 1.27 4.33 26.69
N HIS A 124 1.62 3.57 25.65
CA HIS A 124 1.87 2.14 25.70
C HIS A 124 3.16 1.83 24.92
N THR A 125 4.26 1.39 25.55
CA THR A 125 4.50 1.14 26.97
C THR A 125 5.95 1.48 27.32
N LEU A 126 6.23 1.87 28.57
CA LEU A 126 7.58 2.32 28.97
C LEU A 126 8.57 1.17 29.17
N VAL A 127 8.15 0.04 29.76
CA VAL A 127 9.03 -1.10 30.03
C VAL A 127 8.35 -2.40 29.62
N TRP A 128 8.94 -3.09 28.64
CA TRP A 128 8.48 -4.41 28.21
C TRP A 128 9.65 -5.32 27.86
N HIS A 129 9.40 -6.63 27.90
CA HIS A 129 10.41 -7.66 27.66
C HIS A 129 10.57 -8.03 26.17
N SER A 130 9.54 -7.81 25.34
CA SER A 130 9.53 -8.28 23.95
C SER A 130 10.01 -7.25 22.92
N GLN A 131 9.77 -5.95 23.14
CA GLN A 131 10.14 -4.86 22.22
C GLN A 131 10.92 -3.73 22.92
N THR A 132 12.04 -4.06 23.56
CA THR A 132 13.10 -3.10 23.92
C THR A 132 14.36 -3.45 23.11
N PRO A 133 15.00 -2.50 22.40
CA PRO A 133 16.18 -2.80 21.58
C PRO A 133 17.30 -3.47 22.37
N ASP A 134 17.88 -4.52 21.82
CA ASP A 134 18.87 -5.35 22.51
C ASP A 134 20.17 -4.60 22.88
N TRP A 135 20.46 -3.48 22.20
CA TRP A 135 21.55 -2.56 22.56
C TRP A 135 21.28 -1.78 23.87
N PHE A 136 20.02 -1.57 24.26
CA PHE A 136 19.65 -0.83 25.46
C PHE A 136 20.14 -1.52 26.75
N PHE A 137 20.37 -2.84 26.69
CA PHE A 137 20.93 -3.64 27.77
C PHE A 137 22.46 -3.71 27.76
N LYS A 138 23.13 -3.05 26.81
CA LYS A 138 24.57 -3.22 26.52
C LYS A 138 25.37 -1.92 26.57
N ASP A 139 26.67 -2.04 26.79
CA ASP A 139 27.64 -0.97 26.62
C ASP A 139 28.19 -0.89 25.17
N SER A 140 29.10 0.04 24.92
CA SER A 140 29.75 0.24 23.61
C SER A 140 30.70 -0.89 23.18
N SER A 141 31.01 -1.84 24.06
CA SER A 141 31.74 -3.07 23.75
C SER A 141 30.81 -4.28 23.56
N GLY A 142 29.50 -4.08 23.62
CA GLY A 142 28.48 -5.12 23.49
C GLY A 142 28.27 -5.98 24.74
N GLN A 143 28.96 -5.67 25.84
CA GLN A 143 28.78 -6.37 27.12
C GLN A 143 27.50 -5.92 27.82
N ARG A 144 26.91 -6.80 28.64
CA ARG A 144 25.73 -6.45 29.45
C ARG A 144 26.06 -5.33 30.43
N LEU A 145 25.17 -4.35 30.53
CA LEU A 145 25.28 -3.29 31.54
C LEU A 145 25.25 -3.85 32.97
N THR A 146 25.91 -3.12 33.87
CA THR A 146 25.68 -3.29 35.31
C THR A 146 24.26 -2.84 35.68
N LYS A 147 23.76 -3.34 36.82
CA LYS A 147 22.47 -2.94 37.40
C LYS A 147 22.29 -1.42 37.43
N ASP A 148 23.27 -0.71 37.98
CA ASP A 148 23.17 0.74 38.19
C ASP A 148 23.21 1.51 36.86
N ALA A 149 23.97 1.04 35.87
CA ALA A 149 24.00 1.63 34.54
C ALA A 149 22.68 1.42 33.78
N LEU A 150 22.07 0.23 33.86
CA LEU A 150 20.76 -0.03 33.25
C LEU A 150 19.64 0.75 33.94
N LEU A 151 19.68 0.84 35.29
CA LEU A 151 18.75 1.66 36.06
C LEU A 151 18.90 3.16 35.72
N ALA A 152 20.12 3.68 35.59
CA ALA A 152 20.34 5.06 35.16
C ALA A 152 19.83 5.32 33.73
N ARG A 153 20.09 4.40 32.79
CA ARG A 153 19.59 4.50 31.40
C ARG A 153 18.06 4.41 31.32
N LEU A 154 17.44 3.56 32.15
CA LEU A 154 15.98 3.47 32.30
C LEU A 154 15.39 4.75 32.91
N LYS A 155 16.06 5.37 33.90
CA LYS A 155 15.62 6.67 34.45
C LYS A 155 15.59 7.74 33.37
N GLN A 156 16.68 7.86 32.61
CA GLN A 156 16.78 8.81 31.50
C GLN A 156 15.66 8.59 30.47
N TYR A 157 15.48 7.35 30.02
CA TYR A 157 14.42 6.98 29.07
C TYR A 157 13.02 7.39 29.54
N ILE A 158 12.66 7.05 30.78
CA ILE A 158 11.34 7.40 31.34
C ILE A 158 11.17 8.91 31.47
N TYR A 159 12.20 9.63 31.91
CA TYR A 159 12.17 11.09 32.02
C TYR A 159 12.00 11.78 30.66
N ASP A 160 12.71 11.33 29.63
CA ASP A 160 12.61 11.91 28.28
C ASP A 160 11.22 11.66 27.67
N VAL A 161 10.74 10.41 27.73
CA VAL A 161 9.47 10.00 27.09
C VAL A 161 8.25 10.52 27.84
N VAL A 162 8.18 10.31 29.17
CA VAL A 162 7.04 10.80 29.98
C VAL A 162 7.09 12.32 30.11
N GLY A 163 8.28 12.91 30.22
CA GLY A 163 8.47 14.36 30.26
C GLY A 163 8.04 15.06 28.97
N ARG A 164 8.33 14.48 27.79
CA ARG A 164 7.87 15.00 26.49
C ARG A 164 6.34 15.09 26.40
N TYR A 165 5.64 14.10 26.93
CA TYR A 165 4.18 13.97 26.83
C TYR A 165 3.42 14.37 28.11
N LYS A 166 4.10 15.06 29.02
CA LYS A 166 3.56 15.54 30.30
C LYS A 166 2.29 16.36 30.10
N GLY A 167 1.21 15.97 30.78
CA GLY A 167 -0.11 16.59 30.67
C GLY A 167 -0.87 16.33 29.36
N LYS A 168 -0.26 15.66 28.36
CA LYS A 168 -0.93 15.22 27.12
C LYS A 168 -1.41 13.75 27.22
N VAL A 169 -0.61 12.87 27.82
CA VAL A 169 -0.96 11.46 28.05
C VAL A 169 -1.67 11.28 29.39
N TYR A 170 -2.93 10.81 29.38
CA TYR A 170 -3.72 10.68 30.62
C TYR A 170 -3.35 9.44 31.45
N ALA A 171 -2.79 8.41 30.81
CA ALA A 171 -2.41 7.17 31.46
C ALA A 171 -1.22 6.50 30.74
N TRP A 172 -0.31 5.90 31.52
CA TRP A 172 0.82 5.12 31.01
C TRP A 172 0.72 3.66 31.45
N ASP A 173 0.95 2.74 30.51
CA ASP A 173 1.42 1.39 30.83
C ASP A 173 2.92 1.49 31.13
N VAL A 174 3.26 1.48 32.42
CA VAL A 174 4.64 1.71 32.88
C VAL A 174 5.48 0.45 32.79
N VAL A 175 4.90 -0.70 33.16
CA VAL A 175 5.53 -2.01 32.99
C VAL A 175 4.50 -2.97 32.42
N ASN A 176 4.89 -3.65 31.35
CA ASN A 176 4.09 -4.62 30.61
C ASN A 176 4.64 -6.03 30.82
N GLU A 177 3.77 -6.98 31.16
CA GLU A 177 4.02 -8.44 31.13
C GLU A 177 5.24 -8.92 31.95
N ALA A 178 5.49 -8.29 33.10
CA ALA A 178 6.58 -8.67 34.00
C ALA A 178 6.34 -9.99 34.75
N ILE A 179 5.13 -10.55 34.74
CA ILE A 179 4.78 -11.81 35.39
C ILE A 179 4.82 -12.98 34.40
N ASP A 180 5.32 -14.11 34.88
CA ASP A 180 5.31 -15.44 34.26
C ASP A 180 4.93 -16.44 35.35
N GLU A 181 3.71 -16.97 35.26
CA GLU A 181 3.14 -17.91 36.21
C GLU A 181 3.89 -19.25 36.29
N ASN A 182 4.83 -19.53 35.38
CA ASN A 182 5.67 -20.73 35.42
C ASN A 182 6.86 -20.57 36.39
N GLN A 183 7.25 -19.34 36.73
CA GLN A 183 8.30 -19.08 37.73
C GLN A 183 7.78 -19.30 39.16
N SER A 184 8.68 -19.72 40.06
CA SER A 184 8.36 -19.94 41.48
C SER A 184 8.09 -18.64 42.26
N ASP A 185 8.75 -17.54 41.86
CA ASP A 185 8.54 -16.18 42.39
C ASP A 185 7.58 -15.33 41.54
N GLY A 186 7.10 -15.88 40.42
CA GLY A 186 6.20 -15.22 39.47
C GLY A 186 6.84 -14.21 38.51
N TYR A 187 8.12 -13.84 38.65
CA TYR A 187 8.72 -12.79 37.81
C TYR A 187 9.36 -13.32 36.53
N ARG A 188 8.90 -12.85 35.38
CA ARG A 188 9.43 -13.23 34.05
C ARG A 188 10.94 -13.00 33.97
N ARG A 189 11.67 -14.00 33.47
CA ARG A 189 13.13 -13.98 33.28
C ARG A 189 13.53 -13.15 32.04
N SER A 190 13.20 -11.86 32.07
CA SER A 190 13.59 -10.88 31.05
C SER A 190 14.99 -10.32 31.34
N THR A 191 15.64 -9.72 30.34
CA THR A 191 16.93 -9.05 30.51
C THR A 191 16.89 -7.95 31.58
N TRP A 192 15.73 -7.28 31.76
CA TRP A 192 15.46 -6.37 32.87
C TRP A 192 15.59 -7.05 34.24
N TYR A 193 14.96 -8.22 34.41
CA TYR A 193 15.00 -8.99 35.66
C TYR A 193 16.37 -9.60 35.92
N GLU A 194 17.04 -10.13 34.89
CA GLU A 194 18.37 -10.73 35.01
C GLU A 194 19.45 -9.72 35.44
N ILE A 195 19.33 -8.45 35.03
CA ILE A 195 20.31 -7.40 35.36
C ILE A 195 19.92 -6.64 36.66
N CYS A 196 18.63 -6.36 36.89
CA CYS A 196 18.21 -5.50 38.01
C CYS A 196 17.55 -6.23 39.20
N GLY A 197 17.10 -7.48 39.01
CA GLY A 197 16.07 -8.10 39.85
C GLY A 197 14.70 -7.42 39.66
N PRO A 198 13.70 -7.66 40.53
CA PRO A 198 12.38 -7.03 40.39
C PRO A 198 12.38 -5.50 40.63
N GLU A 199 13.48 -4.92 41.12
CA GLU A 199 13.57 -3.50 41.49
C GLU A 199 13.33 -2.54 40.31
N TYR A 200 13.60 -2.94 39.05
CA TYR A 200 13.32 -2.08 37.90
C TYR A 200 11.84 -1.66 37.81
N ILE A 201 10.93 -2.51 38.29
CA ILE A 201 9.48 -2.24 38.34
C ILE A 201 9.22 -1.09 39.31
N GLU A 202 9.75 -1.17 40.52
CA GLU A 202 9.59 -0.14 41.57
C GLU A 202 10.14 1.20 41.09
N LYS A 203 11.33 1.20 40.47
CA LYS A 203 11.93 2.42 39.92
C LYS A 203 11.15 3.01 38.76
N ALA A 204 10.64 2.19 37.83
CA ALA A 204 9.89 2.68 36.68
C ALA A 204 8.63 3.44 37.09
N PHE A 205 7.88 2.94 38.09
CA PHE A 205 6.72 3.66 38.63
C PHE A 205 7.11 4.96 39.35
N ILE A 206 8.19 4.96 40.13
CA ILE A 206 8.70 6.18 40.77
C ILE A 206 9.05 7.23 39.71
N TRP A 207 9.86 6.87 38.71
CA TRP A 207 10.37 7.82 37.73
C TRP A 207 9.30 8.32 36.75
N ALA A 208 8.32 7.49 36.40
CA ALA A 208 7.18 7.93 35.58
C ALA A 208 6.32 8.96 36.34
N HIS A 209 6.17 8.82 37.67
CA HIS A 209 5.46 9.79 38.50
C HIS A 209 6.28 11.06 38.79
N GLU A 210 7.61 10.94 38.94
CA GLU A 210 8.51 12.10 39.02
C GLU A 210 8.46 12.92 37.72
N ALA A 211 8.37 12.26 36.56
CA ALA A 211 8.26 12.89 35.24
C ALA A 211 6.89 13.54 35.01
N ASP A 212 5.77 12.83 35.20
CA ASP A 212 4.42 13.41 35.22
C ASP A 212 3.57 12.93 36.43
N PRO A 213 3.46 13.75 37.49
CA PRO A 213 2.62 13.44 38.64
C PRO A 213 1.12 13.30 38.34
N ASN A 214 0.63 13.84 37.21
CA ASN A 214 -0.79 13.84 36.88
C ASN A 214 -1.23 12.60 36.09
N ALA A 215 -0.31 11.92 35.41
CA ALA A 215 -0.61 10.76 34.58
C ALA A 215 -0.93 9.52 35.45
N LYS A 216 -1.99 8.79 35.11
CA LYS A 216 -2.35 7.55 35.80
C LYS A 216 -1.41 6.41 35.39
N LEU A 217 -0.74 5.80 36.35
CA LEU A 217 0.29 4.79 36.10
C LEU A 217 -0.25 3.37 36.31
N PHE A 218 -0.12 2.51 35.28
CA PHE A 218 -0.65 1.16 35.25
C PHE A 218 0.46 0.10 35.14
N TYR A 219 0.20 -1.06 35.75
CA TYR A 219 0.82 -2.34 35.37
C TYR A 219 -0.12 -3.07 34.41
N ASN A 220 0.40 -3.65 33.31
CA ASN A 220 -0.40 -4.26 32.25
C ASN A 220 0.06 -5.70 31.96
N ASP A 221 -0.87 -6.64 31.73
CA ASP A 221 -0.54 -8.05 31.47
C ASP A 221 -1.72 -8.83 30.87
N TYR A 222 -1.44 -9.96 30.21
CA TYR A 222 -2.41 -10.92 29.64
C TYR A 222 -2.67 -12.08 30.61
N ASN A 223 -3.64 -12.94 30.30
CA ASN A 223 -3.99 -14.12 31.12
C ASN A 223 -4.28 -13.76 32.60
N THR A 224 -4.77 -12.55 32.87
CA THR A 224 -5.09 -12.06 34.22
C THR A 224 -6.22 -12.85 34.90
N GLU A 225 -7.00 -13.58 34.11
CA GLU A 225 -7.99 -14.59 34.46
C GLU A 225 -7.40 -15.88 35.04
N ILE A 226 -6.15 -16.23 34.68
CA ILE A 226 -5.49 -17.44 35.18
C ILE A 226 -5.11 -17.21 36.64
N SER A 227 -5.76 -17.95 37.54
CA SER A 227 -5.65 -17.77 39.00
C SER A 227 -4.21 -17.62 39.51
N LYS A 228 -3.28 -18.49 39.08
CA LYS A 228 -1.88 -18.41 39.49
C LYS A 228 -1.21 -17.10 39.05
N LYS A 229 -1.43 -16.65 37.82
CA LYS A 229 -0.87 -15.40 37.28
C LYS A 229 -1.49 -14.18 37.96
N ARG A 230 -2.82 -14.16 38.04
CA ARG A 230 -3.63 -13.18 38.77
C ARG A 230 -3.14 -12.95 40.19
N ASP A 231 -2.90 -14.04 40.94
CA ASP A 231 -2.54 -13.96 42.35
C ASP A 231 -1.10 -13.46 42.52
N PHE A 232 -0.18 -13.74 41.59
CA PHE A 232 1.13 -13.06 41.53
C PHE A 232 0.99 -11.56 41.24
N ILE A 233 0.21 -11.17 40.23
CA ILE A 233 -0.04 -9.75 39.87
C ILE A 233 -0.64 -8.99 41.06
N TYR A 234 -1.66 -9.56 41.71
CA TYR A 234 -2.28 -9.00 42.91
C TYR A 234 -1.26 -8.78 44.03
N ASN A 235 -0.44 -9.78 44.34
CA ASN A 235 0.56 -9.69 45.40
C ASN A 235 1.67 -8.68 45.08
N MET A 236 2.12 -8.60 43.83
CA MET A 236 3.09 -7.60 43.37
C MET A 236 2.51 -6.18 43.52
N VAL A 237 1.34 -5.89 42.94
CA VAL A 237 0.74 -4.55 42.98
C VAL A 237 0.38 -4.14 44.41
N LYS A 238 -0.09 -5.09 45.24
CA LYS A 238 -0.31 -4.86 46.67
C LYS A 238 0.99 -4.53 47.42
N ASN A 239 2.10 -5.19 47.08
CA ASN A 239 3.42 -4.86 47.64
C ASN A 239 3.87 -3.45 47.23
N LEU A 240 3.74 -3.08 45.95
CA LEU A 240 4.02 -1.73 45.45
C LEU A 240 3.21 -0.67 46.19
N LYS A 241 1.89 -0.84 46.34
CA LYS A 241 1.04 0.07 47.12
C LYS A 241 1.45 0.12 48.60
N SER A 242 1.83 -1.00 49.22
CA SER A 242 2.28 -1.02 50.62
C SER A 242 3.61 -0.29 50.86
N LYS A 243 4.43 -0.16 49.81
CA LYS A 243 5.68 0.63 49.80
C LYS A 243 5.46 2.12 49.46
N GLY A 244 4.22 2.53 49.19
CA GLY A 244 3.92 3.90 48.73
C GLY A 244 4.29 4.19 47.27
N ILE A 245 4.58 3.16 46.46
CA ILE A 245 4.91 3.33 45.03
C ILE A 245 3.65 3.85 44.29
N PRO A 246 3.78 4.87 43.41
CA PRO A 246 2.66 5.55 42.76
C PRO A 246 2.03 4.75 41.59
N ILE A 247 1.66 3.49 41.84
CA ILE A 247 0.81 2.72 40.93
C ILE A 247 -0.68 3.03 41.20
N HIS A 248 -1.42 3.29 40.12
CA HIS A 248 -2.79 3.82 40.13
C HIS A 248 -3.82 2.84 39.57
N GLY A 249 -3.39 1.83 38.81
CA GLY A 249 -4.32 0.84 38.26
C GLY A 249 -3.65 -0.42 37.72
N ILE A 250 -4.51 -1.37 37.31
CA ILE A 250 -4.12 -2.60 36.61
C ILE A 250 -4.82 -2.62 35.24
N GLY A 251 -4.04 -2.80 34.19
CA GLY A 251 -4.47 -3.12 32.85
C GLY A 251 -4.60 -4.63 32.67
N MET A 252 -5.75 -5.06 32.15
CA MET A 252 -6.03 -6.45 31.80
C MET A 252 -6.07 -6.55 30.27
N GLN A 253 -5.04 -7.16 29.68
CA GLN A 253 -5.07 -7.56 28.28
C GLN A 253 -6.01 -8.76 28.16
N CYS A 254 -7.14 -8.56 27.50
CA CYS A 254 -8.16 -9.56 27.25
C CYS A 254 -8.11 -10.01 25.79
N HIS A 255 -6.97 -10.56 25.38
CA HIS A 255 -6.89 -11.45 24.23
C HIS A 255 -7.60 -12.75 24.59
N ILE A 256 -8.79 -12.95 24.03
CA ILE A 256 -9.68 -14.05 24.42
C ILE A 256 -10.25 -14.75 23.19
N ASN A 257 -11.06 -15.78 23.38
CA ASN A 257 -11.80 -16.42 22.29
C ASN A 257 -13.26 -16.69 22.65
N VAL A 258 -14.06 -17.14 21.69
CA VAL A 258 -15.51 -17.41 21.87
C VAL A 258 -15.87 -18.47 22.93
N ASN A 259 -14.90 -19.24 23.45
CA ASN A 259 -15.11 -20.26 24.49
C ASN A 259 -14.42 -19.94 25.82
N TRP A 260 -13.17 -19.47 25.80
CA TRP A 260 -12.34 -19.22 26.99
C TRP A 260 -11.82 -17.77 27.03
N PRO A 261 -11.62 -17.17 28.23
CA PRO A 261 -12.10 -17.62 29.55
C PRO A 261 -13.60 -17.39 29.70
N SER A 262 -14.22 -17.88 30.76
CA SER A 262 -15.59 -17.48 31.11
C SER A 262 -15.62 -16.02 31.59
N VAL A 263 -16.75 -15.33 31.39
CA VAL A 263 -16.94 -13.95 31.90
C VAL A 263 -16.78 -13.90 33.43
N SER A 264 -17.10 -14.99 34.13
CA SER A 264 -16.92 -15.15 35.58
C SER A 264 -15.45 -15.17 36.01
N GLU A 265 -14.52 -15.70 35.21
CA GLU A 265 -13.08 -15.69 35.51
C GLU A 265 -12.49 -14.28 35.37
N ILE A 266 -12.95 -13.53 34.36
CA ILE A 266 -12.64 -12.09 34.22
C ILE A 266 -13.24 -11.30 35.40
N GLU A 267 -14.50 -11.55 35.75
CA GLU A 267 -15.18 -10.90 36.90
C GLU A 267 -14.45 -11.16 38.23
N ASN A 268 -13.96 -12.38 38.45
CA ASN A 268 -13.19 -12.74 39.64
C ASN A 268 -11.85 -11.99 39.71
N SER A 269 -11.26 -11.66 38.56
CA SER A 269 -10.00 -10.92 38.48
C SER A 269 -10.22 -9.44 38.77
N ILE A 270 -11.28 -8.85 38.20
CA ILE A 270 -11.75 -7.49 38.55
C ILE A 270 -12.00 -7.38 40.06
N LYS A 271 -12.79 -8.29 40.66
CA LYS A 271 -13.07 -8.32 42.11
C LYS A 271 -11.80 -8.36 42.97
N LEU A 272 -10.82 -9.20 42.60
CA LEU A 272 -9.60 -9.35 43.38
C LEU A 272 -8.71 -8.10 43.26
N PHE A 273 -8.49 -7.60 42.05
CA PHE A 273 -7.68 -6.41 41.82
C PHE A 273 -8.31 -5.15 42.43
N SER A 274 -9.62 -4.97 42.32
CA SER A 274 -10.33 -3.85 42.95
C SER A 274 -10.39 -3.90 44.48
N SER A 275 -9.95 -5.00 45.11
CA SER A 275 -9.78 -5.06 46.58
C SER A 275 -8.52 -4.35 47.08
N ILE A 276 -7.63 -3.91 46.17
CA ILE A 276 -6.47 -3.08 46.50
C ILE A 276 -6.92 -1.60 46.55
N PRO A 277 -6.79 -0.89 47.70
CA PRO A 277 -7.26 0.49 47.80
C PRO A 277 -6.59 1.44 46.80
N GLY A 278 -7.40 2.20 46.07
CA GLY A 278 -6.92 3.18 45.08
C GLY A 278 -6.25 2.55 43.86
N ILE A 279 -6.78 1.42 43.37
CA ILE A 279 -6.47 0.80 42.08
C ILE A 279 -7.70 0.87 41.17
N GLU A 280 -7.52 1.50 40.00
CA GLU A 280 -8.48 1.50 38.89
C GLU A 280 -8.22 0.31 37.96
N ILE A 281 -9.26 -0.23 37.33
CA ILE A 281 -9.17 -1.35 36.38
C ILE A 281 -9.44 -0.84 34.96
N HIS A 282 -8.55 -1.18 34.03
CA HIS A 282 -8.75 -0.95 32.61
C HIS A 282 -8.72 -2.29 31.88
N ILE A 283 -9.68 -2.55 31.00
CA ILE A 283 -9.50 -3.56 29.95
C ILE A 283 -8.73 -2.85 28.84
N THR A 284 -7.47 -3.22 28.65
CA THR A 284 -6.50 -2.45 27.87
C THR A 284 -6.39 -2.91 26.43
N GLU A 285 -6.60 -4.20 26.18
CA GLU A 285 -6.35 -4.83 24.88
C GLU A 285 -7.43 -5.91 24.70
N LEU A 286 -8.54 -5.59 24.02
CA LEU A 286 -9.68 -6.50 23.84
C LEU A 286 -9.85 -6.92 22.38
N ASP A 287 -9.60 -8.20 22.11
CA ASP A 287 -9.93 -8.90 20.87
C ASP A 287 -10.45 -10.32 21.19
N MET A 288 -11.37 -10.85 20.38
CA MET A 288 -12.04 -12.13 20.66
C MET A 288 -11.99 -13.08 19.46
N SER A 289 -10.93 -13.90 19.41
CA SER A 289 -10.72 -14.94 18.40
C SER A 289 -11.94 -15.87 18.25
N LEU A 290 -12.25 -16.26 17.01
CA LEU A 290 -13.24 -17.31 16.75
C LEU A 290 -12.71 -18.72 17.07
N TYR A 291 -11.39 -18.89 17.26
CA TYR A 291 -10.75 -20.19 17.49
C TYR A 291 -10.44 -20.46 18.96
N ASN A 292 -10.47 -21.73 19.36
CA ASN A 292 -9.82 -22.14 20.61
C ASN A 292 -8.29 -22.04 20.48
N TYR A 293 -7.60 -21.67 21.56
CA TYR A 293 -6.14 -21.77 21.63
C TYR A 293 -5.67 -23.20 21.34
N GLY A 294 -4.71 -23.34 20.43
CA GLY A 294 -4.22 -24.64 19.97
C GLY A 294 -5.17 -25.40 19.03
N SER A 295 -6.31 -24.83 18.62
CA SER A 295 -7.20 -25.48 17.65
C SER A 295 -6.49 -25.73 16.32
N SER A 296 -6.80 -26.87 15.69
CA SER A 296 -6.38 -27.19 14.31
C SER A 296 -7.27 -26.51 13.25
N GLU A 297 -8.48 -26.09 13.60
CA GLU A 297 -9.48 -25.46 12.71
C GLU A 297 -8.94 -24.24 11.97
N ASN A 298 -9.31 -24.06 10.71
CA ASN A 298 -8.99 -22.86 9.93
C ASN A 298 -10.16 -22.61 8.96
N TYR A 299 -10.80 -21.45 9.07
CA TYR A 299 -11.95 -21.06 8.26
C TYR A 299 -11.52 -20.02 7.22
N SER A 300 -12.02 -20.11 5.99
CA SER A 300 -11.75 -19.11 4.94
C SER A 300 -12.61 -17.86 5.09
N THR A 301 -13.82 -18.02 5.63
CA THR A 301 -14.80 -16.99 5.98
C THR A 301 -15.29 -17.23 7.42
N PRO A 302 -15.78 -16.20 8.14
CA PRO A 302 -16.17 -16.35 9.54
C PRO A 302 -17.47 -17.18 9.66
N PRO A 303 -17.48 -18.29 10.43
CA PRO A 303 -18.71 -19.08 10.62
C PRO A 303 -19.78 -18.27 11.35
N GLN A 304 -21.00 -18.27 10.81
CA GLN A 304 -22.09 -17.41 11.29
C GLN A 304 -22.52 -17.78 12.72
N ASP A 305 -22.45 -19.05 13.11
CA ASP A 305 -22.70 -19.52 14.47
C ASP A 305 -21.63 -19.02 15.45
N LEU A 306 -20.35 -19.01 15.05
CA LEU A 306 -19.27 -18.45 15.85
C LEU A 306 -19.37 -16.92 15.96
N LEU A 307 -19.83 -16.22 14.93
CA LEU A 307 -20.13 -14.78 15.00
C LEU A 307 -21.27 -14.47 15.98
N GLN A 308 -22.32 -15.29 16.02
CA GLN A 308 -23.39 -15.14 17.04
C GLN A 308 -22.87 -15.49 18.44
N LYS A 309 -21.97 -16.47 18.56
CA LYS A 309 -21.34 -16.83 19.85
C LYS A 309 -20.41 -15.73 20.37
N GLN A 310 -19.61 -15.13 19.48
CA GLN A 310 -18.80 -13.95 19.74
C GLN A 310 -19.68 -12.79 20.23
N ALA A 311 -20.81 -12.53 19.56
CA ALA A 311 -21.77 -11.51 19.96
C ALA A 311 -22.37 -11.75 21.34
N GLN A 312 -22.87 -12.96 21.62
CA GLN A 312 -23.41 -13.32 22.94
C GLN A 312 -22.35 -13.14 24.04
N LYS A 313 -21.10 -13.55 23.80
CA LYS A 313 -20.01 -13.40 24.76
C LYS A 313 -19.62 -11.93 24.98
N TYR A 314 -19.62 -11.10 23.94
CA TYR A 314 -19.44 -9.65 24.09
C TYR A 314 -20.57 -9.01 24.89
N LYS A 315 -21.83 -9.42 24.68
CA LYS A 315 -22.99 -8.94 25.45
C LYS A 315 -22.84 -9.23 26.94
N GLU A 316 -22.50 -10.47 27.28
CA GLU A 316 -22.25 -10.91 28.67
C GLU A 316 -21.07 -10.15 29.29
N LEU A 317 -19.96 -10.02 28.56
CA LEU A 317 -18.77 -9.29 28.99
C LEU A 317 -19.07 -7.81 29.28
N PHE A 318 -19.68 -7.09 28.35
CA PHE A 318 -20.00 -5.66 28.55
C PHE A 318 -21.05 -5.43 29.63
N THR A 319 -22.04 -6.32 29.76
CA THR A 319 -23.01 -6.28 30.88
C THR A 319 -22.30 -6.45 32.23
N MET A 320 -21.31 -7.34 32.31
CA MET A 320 -20.48 -7.53 33.51
C MET A 320 -19.57 -6.31 33.77
N LEU A 321 -18.85 -5.81 32.76
CA LEU A 321 -17.95 -4.65 32.93
C LEU A 321 -18.73 -3.41 33.42
N LYS A 322 -19.95 -3.20 32.90
CA LYS A 322 -20.85 -2.10 33.30
C LYS A 322 -21.32 -2.21 34.76
N LYS A 323 -21.51 -3.43 35.29
CA LYS A 323 -21.76 -3.67 36.72
C LYS A 323 -20.57 -3.24 37.61
N TYR A 324 -19.35 -3.18 37.07
CA TYR A 324 -18.13 -2.78 37.79
C TYR A 324 -17.62 -1.38 37.44
N LYS A 325 -18.42 -0.52 36.80
CA LYS A 325 -18.02 0.82 36.35
C LYS A 325 -17.44 1.76 37.42
N ASP A 326 -17.73 1.50 38.70
CA ASP A 326 -17.13 2.27 39.80
C ASP A 326 -15.61 2.05 39.90
N VAL A 327 -15.10 0.92 39.39
CA VAL A 327 -13.67 0.56 39.36
C VAL A 327 -13.13 0.32 37.94
N VAL A 328 -13.95 -0.15 36.99
CA VAL A 328 -13.61 -0.28 35.57
C VAL A 328 -13.78 1.08 34.88
N LYS A 329 -12.69 1.68 34.37
CA LYS A 329 -12.69 3.06 33.84
C LYS A 329 -12.41 3.18 32.34
N SER A 330 -11.89 2.13 31.71
CA SER A 330 -11.65 2.09 30.26
C SER A 330 -11.81 0.67 29.73
N VAL A 331 -12.34 0.55 28.51
CA VAL A 331 -12.34 -0.68 27.71
C VAL A 331 -11.82 -0.34 26.32
N THR A 332 -10.65 -0.87 25.97
CA THR A 332 -9.93 -0.57 24.73
C THR A 332 -9.87 -1.81 23.83
N PHE A 333 -10.32 -1.66 22.58
CA PHE A 333 -10.24 -2.72 21.56
C PHE A 333 -8.85 -2.75 20.91
N TRP A 334 -8.31 -3.95 20.68
CA TRP A 334 -6.96 -4.11 20.13
C TRP A 334 -6.99 -4.22 18.59
N GLY A 335 -7.19 -3.06 17.97
CA GLY A 335 -7.41 -2.88 16.53
C GLY A 335 -8.80 -2.29 16.23
N LEU A 336 -8.92 -1.61 15.08
CA LEU A 336 -10.15 -0.92 14.67
C LEU A 336 -11.18 -1.84 13.97
N LYS A 337 -10.68 -2.70 13.08
CA LYS A 337 -11.41 -3.63 12.21
C LYS A 337 -10.51 -4.82 11.91
N ASP A 338 -11.07 -5.97 11.51
CA ASP A 338 -10.39 -7.27 11.57
C ASP A 338 -8.97 -7.32 11.00
N ASP A 339 -8.71 -6.71 9.83
CA ASP A 339 -7.38 -6.68 9.20
C ASP A 339 -6.31 -5.88 9.98
N TYR A 340 -6.71 -5.18 11.04
CA TYR A 340 -5.84 -4.44 11.96
C TYR A 340 -5.70 -5.11 13.34
N SER A 341 -6.15 -6.36 13.51
CA SER A 341 -5.71 -7.20 14.64
C SER A 341 -4.57 -8.11 14.22
N TRP A 342 -3.56 -8.25 15.08
CA TRP A 342 -2.47 -9.24 14.96
C TRP A 342 -2.99 -10.69 14.78
N LEU A 343 -4.16 -11.01 15.37
CA LEU A 343 -4.82 -12.30 15.23
C LEU A 343 -5.26 -12.61 13.79
N ARG A 344 -5.46 -11.59 12.93
CA ARG A 344 -6.06 -11.73 11.59
C ARG A 344 -5.46 -12.85 10.75
N SER A 345 -4.14 -12.99 10.82
CA SER A 345 -3.32 -13.96 10.09
C SER A 345 -2.44 -14.81 11.03
N PHE A 346 -2.73 -14.81 12.35
CA PHE A 346 -1.89 -15.44 13.35
C PHE A 346 -1.79 -16.95 13.14
N ASN A 347 -0.57 -17.49 13.21
CA ASN A 347 -0.24 -18.86 12.82
C ASN A 347 -0.71 -19.28 11.41
N GLY A 348 -0.91 -18.32 10.49
CA GLY A 348 -1.38 -18.58 9.12
C GLY A 348 -2.88 -18.90 9.03
N LYS A 349 -3.68 -18.46 10.00
CA LYS A 349 -5.13 -18.65 10.06
C LYS A 349 -5.86 -17.33 9.87
N ASN A 350 -6.96 -17.35 9.13
CA ASN A 350 -7.84 -16.20 9.00
C ASN A 350 -8.74 -16.11 10.23
N ASP A 351 -8.66 -15.03 11.00
CA ASP A 351 -9.54 -14.77 12.15
C ASP A 351 -10.35 -13.47 11.98
N TRP A 352 -11.42 -13.29 12.75
CA TRP A 352 -12.30 -12.10 12.71
C TRP A 352 -12.63 -11.63 14.14
N PRO A 353 -11.65 -11.12 14.90
CA PRO A 353 -11.76 -10.97 16.34
C PRO A 353 -12.31 -9.63 16.85
N LEU A 354 -12.55 -8.64 15.95
CA LEU A 354 -12.95 -7.27 16.32
C LEU A 354 -14.43 -6.98 16.04
N LEU A 355 -14.90 -5.75 16.29
CA LEU A 355 -16.32 -5.39 16.12
C LEU A 355 -16.76 -5.13 14.67
N PHE A 356 -15.81 -4.85 13.78
CA PHE A 356 -16.06 -4.49 12.37
C PHE A 356 -15.28 -5.42 11.44
N PHE A 357 -15.92 -5.80 10.33
CA PHE A 357 -15.25 -6.50 9.23
C PHE A 357 -14.29 -5.56 8.47
N GLU A 358 -13.45 -6.14 7.60
CA GLU A 358 -12.44 -5.40 6.81
C GLU A 358 -13.04 -4.28 5.94
N ASP A 359 -14.31 -4.46 5.52
CA ASP A 359 -15.13 -3.57 4.71
C ASP A 359 -15.94 -2.53 5.52
N TYR A 360 -15.60 -2.36 6.80
CA TYR A 360 -16.27 -1.49 7.79
C TYR A 360 -17.69 -1.89 8.18
N SER A 361 -18.24 -3.00 7.68
CA SER A 361 -19.58 -3.44 8.08
C SER A 361 -19.60 -3.95 9.53
N ALA A 362 -20.65 -3.58 10.27
CA ALA A 362 -20.77 -3.82 11.70
C ALA A 362 -21.25 -5.25 12.00
N LYS A 363 -20.48 -6.00 12.80
CA LYS A 363 -20.80 -7.39 13.14
C LYS A 363 -21.99 -7.52 14.09
N PRO A 364 -22.57 -8.74 14.22
CA PRO A 364 -23.40 -9.09 15.38
C PRO A 364 -22.75 -8.73 16.73
N ALA A 365 -21.42 -8.84 16.83
CA ALA A 365 -20.65 -8.42 18.01
C ALA A 365 -20.78 -6.92 18.33
N TYR A 366 -20.71 -6.04 17.33
CA TYR A 366 -20.94 -4.61 17.52
C TYR A 366 -22.35 -4.34 18.10
N TRP A 367 -23.38 -4.96 17.50
CA TRP A 367 -24.76 -4.75 17.93
C TRP A 367 -25.03 -5.30 19.34
N ALA A 368 -24.38 -6.40 19.72
CA ALA A 368 -24.41 -6.93 21.08
C ALA A 368 -23.76 -6.00 22.11
N VAL A 369 -22.66 -5.32 21.76
CA VAL A 369 -22.04 -4.28 22.60
C VAL A 369 -22.95 -3.05 22.73
N ILE A 370 -23.65 -2.65 21.66
CA ILE A 370 -24.67 -1.60 21.73
C ILE A 370 -25.86 -2.02 22.61
N GLU A 371 -26.37 -3.24 22.48
CA GLU A 371 -27.51 -3.71 23.30
C GLU A 371 -27.16 -3.72 24.80
N ALA A 372 -25.96 -4.18 25.17
CA ALA A 372 -25.47 -4.17 26.56
C ALA A 372 -25.33 -2.74 27.15
N SER A 373 -25.29 -1.70 26.33
CA SER A 373 -25.31 -0.31 26.81
C SER A 373 -26.68 0.11 27.34
N GLY A 374 -27.76 -0.52 26.87
CA GLY A 374 -29.15 -0.11 27.11
C GLY A 374 -29.67 0.99 26.19
N ALA A 375 -28.91 1.40 25.17
CA ALA A 375 -29.40 2.30 24.11
C ALA A 375 -30.51 1.63 23.28
N SER A 376 -31.55 2.38 22.93
CA SER A 376 -32.62 1.88 22.06
C SER A 376 -32.13 1.76 20.60
N THR A 377 -32.44 0.64 19.96
CA THR A 377 -32.10 0.35 18.56
C THR A 377 -33.06 1.01 17.55
N THR A 378 -33.96 1.89 18.00
CA THR A 378 -34.92 2.59 17.13
C THR A 378 -34.42 4.01 16.82
N PRO A 379 -34.20 4.39 15.54
CA PRO A 379 -33.85 5.76 15.17
C PRO A 379 -34.95 6.76 15.57
N ALA A 380 -34.54 7.90 16.14
CA ALA A 380 -35.47 9.01 16.38
C ALA A 380 -35.88 9.68 15.05
N PRO A 381 -37.16 10.06 14.85
CA PRO A 381 -37.62 10.63 13.59
C PRO A 381 -37.17 12.08 13.42
N THR A 382 -36.18 12.32 12.56
CA THR A 382 -35.77 13.67 12.15
C THR A 382 -36.87 14.33 11.31
N THR A 383 -37.22 15.57 11.63
CA THR A 383 -38.30 16.32 10.97
C THR A 383 -37.92 16.78 9.56
N THR A 384 -38.54 16.20 8.53
CA THR A 384 -38.37 16.62 7.12
C THR A 384 -39.37 17.72 6.75
N ILE A 385 -38.90 18.81 6.12
CA ILE A 385 -39.76 19.88 5.60
C ILE A 385 -40.25 19.49 4.20
N THR A 386 -41.56 19.57 3.96
CA THR A 386 -42.20 19.06 2.73
C THR A 386 -42.36 20.15 1.65
N PRO A 387 -41.89 19.95 0.40
CA PRO A 387 -42.30 20.74 -0.75
C PRO A 387 -43.67 20.30 -1.29
N THR A 388 -44.51 21.25 -1.70
CA THR A 388 -45.90 21.01 -2.15
C THR A 388 -45.97 20.47 -3.59
N PRO A 389 -46.83 19.48 -3.91
CA PRO A 389 -46.95 18.90 -5.25
C PRO A 389 -47.83 19.70 -6.22
N THR A 390 -47.78 19.35 -7.51
CA THR A 390 -48.67 19.84 -8.59
C THR A 390 -48.87 18.67 -9.60
N PRO A 391 -50.06 18.49 -10.21
CA PRO A 391 -50.61 17.13 -10.36
C PRO A 391 -50.48 16.44 -11.73
N THR A 392 -50.55 15.11 -11.67
CA THR A 392 -50.65 14.17 -12.82
C THR A 392 -52.09 14.02 -13.33
N PRO A 393 -52.32 13.81 -14.64
CA PRO A 393 -53.57 13.23 -15.16
C PRO A 393 -53.50 11.68 -15.25
N THR A 394 -54.59 11.01 -14.89
CA THR A 394 -54.62 9.58 -14.52
C THR A 394 -55.10 8.64 -15.63
N ALA A 395 -54.68 7.37 -15.58
CA ALA A 395 -55.44 6.22 -16.08
C ALA A 395 -55.46 5.08 -15.03
N THR A 396 -56.53 4.29 -14.97
CA THR A 396 -56.85 3.38 -13.82
C THR A 396 -57.37 2.01 -14.33
N PRO A 397 -57.81 1.08 -13.44
CA PRO A 397 -57.16 -0.17 -13.04
C PRO A 397 -57.41 -1.36 -14.03
N THR A 398 -57.07 -2.63 -13.79
CA THR A 398 -57.66 -3.63 -12.85
C THR A 398 -56.92 -4.99 -12.97
N PRO A 399 -57.35 -6.15 -12.38
CA PRO A 399 -56.72 -6.78 -11.22
C PRO A 399 -55.91 -8.07 -11.48
N THR A 400 -55.18 -8.52 -10.44
CA THR A 400 -54.50 -9.83 -10.33
C THR A 400 -55.47 -11.02 -10.26
N PRO A 401 -55.08 -12.18 -10.82
CA PRO A 401 -55.27 -13.45 -10.10
C PRO A 401 -54.07 -14.43 -10.16
N THR A 402 -54.12 -15.44 -9.28
CA THR A 402 -53.13 -16.49 -8.96
C THR A 402 -52.89 -17.51 -10.10
N PRO A 403 -51.67 -18.10 -10.26
CA PRO A 403 -51.36 -19.10 -11.29
C PRO A 403 -51.82 -20.54 -10.98
N THR A 404 -51.87 -21.39 -12.01
CA THR A 404 -51.97 -22.87 -11.94
C THR A 404 -51.29 -23.49 -13.19
N VAL A 405 -50.90 -24.77 -13.13
CA VAL A 405 -49.88 -25.41 -13.99
C VAL A 405 -50.45 -26.20 -15.18
N THR A 406 -49.73 -26.21 -16.31
CA THR A 406 -49.83 -27.22 -17.40
C THR A 406 -48.40 -27.55 -17.92
N VAL A 407 -48.18 -28.68 -18.60
CA VAL A 407 -46.86 -29.30 -18.84
C VAL A 407 -46.60 -29.63 -20.33
N ALA A 408 -45.30 -29.65 -20.72
CA ALA A 408 -44.73 -30.11 -22.01
C ALA A 408 -44.96 -29.19 -23.24
N PRO A 409 -44.08 -29.18 -24.28
CA PRO A 409 -43.07 -30.21 -24.65
C PRO A 409 -41.59 -29.76 -24.73
N THR A 410 -40.72 -30.74 -24.97
CA THR A 410 -39.26 -30.61 -25.16
C THR A 410 -38.88 -30.00 -26.51
N PRO A 411 -37.97 -29.00 -26.57
CA PRO A 411 -37.36 -28.51 -27.81
C PRO A 411 -35.99 -29.13 -28.11
N THR A 412 -35.67 -29.25 -29.41
CA THR A 412 -34.34 -29.60 -29.97
C THR A 412 -33.34 -28.44 -29.76
N PRO A 413 -32.03 -28.69 -29.58
CA PRO A 413 -31.03 -27.62 -29.47
C PRO A 413 -31.03 -26.68 -30.69
N SER A 414 -31.07 -25.37 -30.41
CA SER A 414 -30.99 -24.29 -31.39
C SER A 414 -29.57 -23.72 -31.45
N SER A 415 -29.09 -23.35 -32.63
CA SER A 415 -27.79 -22.72 -32.85
C SER A 415 -27.77 -21.19 -32.65
N SER A 416 -28.82 -20.64 -32.02
CA SER A 416 -28.85 -19.24 -31.58
C SER A 416 -28.03 -19.08 -30.28
N PRO A 417 -27.26 -17.98 -30.10
CA PRO A 417 -26.54 -17.72 -28.85
C PRO A 417 -27.47 -17.72 -27.64
N ALA A 418 -27.03 -18.35 -26.54
CA ALA A 418 -27.73 -18.35 -25.27
C ALA A 418 -27.44 -17.04 -24.52
N THR A 419 -28.12 -15.96 -24.91
CA THR A 419 -28.03 -14.63 -24.29
C THR A 419 -29.33 -14.29 -23.56
N GLY A 420 -29.26 -14.16 -22.23
CA GLY A 420 -30.43 -14.02 -21.35
C GLY A 420 -30.66 -15.19 -20.37
N GLY A 421 -29.70 -16.11 -20.24
CA GLY A 421 -29.76 -17.19 -19.25
C GLY A 421 -29.51 -16.73 -17.81
N GLN A 422 -29.72 -17.65 -16.86
CA GLN A 422 -29.57 -17.38 -15.42
C GLN A 422 -28.12 -17.09 -14.99
N ILE A 423 -27.12 -17.40 -15.82
CA ILE A 423 -25.72 -17.04 -15.59
C ILE A 423 -25.11 -16.39 -16.84
N LYS A 424 -24.04 -15.63 -16.65
CA LYS A 424 -23.11 -15.22 -17.71
C LYS A 424 -21.66 -15.38 -17.26
N VAL A 425 -20.74 -15.48 -18.22
CA VAL A 425 -19.30 -15.59 -17.95
C VAL A 425 -18.57 -14.33 -18.41
N LEU A 426 -17.81 -13.73 -17.49
CA LEU A 426 -16.79 -12.73 -17.81
C LEU A 426 -15.44 -13.44 -17.99
N TYR A 427 -14.70 -13.04 -19.01
CA TYR A 427 -13.39 -13.56 -19.37
C TYR A 427 -12.36 -12.43 -19.37
N LYS A 428 -11.15 -12.77 -18.93
CA LYS A 428 -9.94 -11.96 -18.99
C LYS A 428 -8.79 -12.85 -19.46
N ASN A 429 -8.11 -12.44 -20.52
CA ASN A 429 -6.90 -13.08 -21.00
C ASN A 429 -5.69 -12.62 -20.18
N MET A 430 -4.92 -13.55 -19.64
CA MET A 430 -3.63 -13.28 -18.97
C MET A 430 -2.44 -13.89 -19.70
N GLU A 431 -2.61 -14.36 -20.94
CA GLU A 431 -1.54 -14.74 -21.85
C GLU A 431 -1.83 -14.24 -23.28
N THR A 432 -1.29 -13.07 -23.62
CA THR A 432 -1.55 -12.37 -24.89
C THR A 432 -0.67 -12.84 -26.05
N ASN A 433 0.32 -13.69 -25.77
CA ASN A 433 1.15 -14.31 -26.80
C ASN A 433 0.37 -15.37 -27.57
N ALA A 434 0.33 -15.27 -28.91
CA ALA A 434 -0.33 -16.26 -29.76
C ALA A 434 0.29 -17.66 -29.60
N THR A 435 1.61 -17.74 -29.39
CA THR A 435 2.34 -18.99 -29.15
C THR A 435 2.87 -19.03 -27.73
N THR A 436 2.48 -20.03 -26.93
CA THR A 436 2.81 -20.13 -25.49
C THR A 436 2.80 -21.59 -25.01
N ASN A 437 3.59 -21.95 -24.00
CA ASN A 437 3.50 -23.26 -23.34
C ASN A 437 2.38 -23.36 -22.29
N THR A 438 1.73 -22.24 -21.99
CA THR A 438 0.81 -22.06 -20.86
C THR A 438 -0.37 -21.18 -21.25
N ILE A 439 -1.60 -21.68 -21.17
CA ILE A 439 -2.82 -20.90 -21.44
C ILE A 439 -3.41 -20.42 -20.10
N ARG A 440 -3.86 -19.16 -20.02
CA ARG A 440 -4.30 -18.49 -18.78
C ARG A 440 -5.67 -17.79 -18.93
N PRO A 441 -6.80 -18.53 -18.94
CA PRO A 441 -8.12 -17.95 -19.08
C PRO A 441 -8.69 -17.61 -17.69
N TRP A 442 -8.68 -16.34 -17.30
CA TRP A 442 -9.23 -15.92 -16.01
C TRP A 442 -10.73 -15.61 -16.16
N LEU A 443 -11.55 -16.11 -15.23
CA LEU A 443 -13.01 -16.12 -15.38
C LEU A 443 -13.73 -15.51 -14.17
N LYS A 444 -14.99 -15.10 -14.38
CA LYS A 444 -16.02 -14.94 -13.34
C LYS A 444 -17.33 -15.51 -13.87
N VAL A 445 -18.08 -16.26 -13.05
CA VAL A 445 -19.49 -16.58 -13.35
C VAL A 445 -20.37 -15.60 -12.58
N VAL A 446 -21.27 -14.90 -13.27
CA VAL A 446 -22.21 -13.94 -12.69
C VAL A 446 -23.61 -14.53 -12.76
N ASN A 447 -24.33 -14.62 -11.64
CA ASN A 447 -25.75 -14.98 -11.64
C ASN A 447 -26.57 -13.78 -12.11
N SER A 448 -27.15 -13.90 -13.30
CA SER A 448 -28.01 -12.88 -13.93
C SER A 448 -29.51 -13.21 -13.79
N GLY A 449 -29.85 -14.31 -13.12
CA GLY A 449 -31.21 -14.70 -12.76
C GLY A 449 -31.68 -14.11 -11.43
N SER A 450 -32.93 -14.39 -11.08
CA SER A 450 -33.60 -13.90 -9.86
C SER A 450 -33.59 -14.88 -8.68
N SER A 451 -32.94 -16.05 -8.83
CA SER A 451 -32.84 -17.10 -7.81
C SER A 451 -31.39 -17.55 -7.59
N ALA A 452 -31.05 -17.98 -6.38
CA ALA A 452 -29.74 -18.55 -6.07
C ALA A 452 -29.44 -19.82 -6.91
N ILE A 453 -28.18 -20.02 -7.29
CA ILE A 453 -27.72 -21.13 -8.14
C ILE A 453 -26.63 -21.87 -7.39
N ASP A 454 -26.83 -23.16 -7.13
CA ASP A 454 -25.79 -24.04 -6.58
C ASP A 454 -24.67 -24.21 -7.62
N LEU A 455 -23.44 -23.79 -7.28
CA LEU A 455 -22.31 -23.83 -8.20
C LEU A 455 -21.92 -25.26 -8.57
N SER A 456 -22.22 -26.26 -7.74
CA SER A 456 -21.93 -27.67 -8.10
C SER A 456 -22.76 -28.20 -9.29
N ARG A 457 -23.80 -27.46 -9.70
CA ARG A 457 -24.58 -27.71 -10.92
C ARG A 457 -24.04 -26.95 -12.14
N VAL A 458 -23.09 -26.04 -11.96
CA VAL A 458 -22.54 -25.18 -13.00
C VAL A 458 -21.26 -25.78 -13.57
N THR A 459 -21.12 -25.77 -14.90
CA THR A 459 -19.84 -25.95 -15.58
C THR A 459 -19.59 -24.86 -16.61
N ILE A 460 -18.32 -24.62 -16.92
CA ILE A 460 -17.84 -23.71 -17.98
C ILE A 460 -16.98 -24.53 -18.95
N ARG A 461 -16.94 -24.15 -20.23
CA ARG A 461 -16.02 -24.72 -21.22
C ARG A 461 -15.20 -23.62 -21.89
N TYR A 462 -13.88 -23.77 -21.81
CA TYR A 462 -12.92 -23.03 -22.63
C TYR A 462 -12.49 -23.93 -23.78
N TRP A 463 -12.75 -23.52 -25.02
CA TRP A 463 -12.61 -24.28 -26.25
C TRP A 463 -11.32 -23.89 -26.98
N TYR A 464 -10.50 -24.89 -27.29
CA TYR A 464 -9.14 -24.67 -27.76
C TYR A 464 -8.62 -25.85 -28.58
N THR A 465 -7.47 -25.65 -29.20
CA THR A 465 -6.73 -26.64 -29.99
C THR A 465 -5.53 -27.16 -29.21
N VAL A 466 -5.34 -28.48 -29.15
CA VAL A 466 -4.26 -29.06 -28.34
C VAL A 466 -2.87 -28.85 -28.97
N ASP A 467 -2.76 -28.64 -30.28
CA ASP A 467 -1.50 -28.40 -31.01
C ASP A 467 -0.38 -29.40 -30.68
N GLY A 468 -0.54 -30.62 -31.19
CA GLY A 468 0.31 -31.76 -30.83
C GLY A 468 -0.18 -32.43 -29.55
N ASP A 469 -0.97 -33.49 -29.71
CA ASP A 469 -1.70 -34.14 -28.63
C ASP A 469 -0.76 -34.70 -27.54
N LYS A 470 -1.02 -34.31 -26.29
CA LYS A 470 -0.24 -34.64 -25.08
C LYS A 470 -1.15 -34.69 -23.86
N THR A 471 -0.68 -35.36 -22.82
CA THR A 471 -1.22 -35.21 -21.45
C THR A 471 -1.13 -33.74 -21.03
N GLN A 472 -2.19 -33.23 -20.41
CA GLN A 472 -2.29 -31.83 -19.99
C GLN A 472 -2.65 -31.74 -18.50
N SER A 473 -2.24 -30.66 -17.85
CA SER A 473 -2.56 -30.35 -16.46
C SER A 473 -3.11 -28.94 -16.34
N ALA A 474 -4.19 -28.77 -15.58
CA ALA A 474 -4.79 -27.49 -15.24
C ALA A 474 -4.78 -27.29 -13.72
N VAL A 475 -4.60 -26.04 -13.30
CA VAL A 475 -4.70 -25.59 -11.91
C VAL A 475 -5.53 -24.31 -11.82
N SER A 476 -6.13 -24.09 -10.66
CA SER A 476 -6.57 -22.77 -10.25
C SER A 476 -5.42 -22.18 -9.44
N ASP A 477 -4.75 -21.15 -9.97
CA ASP A 477 -3.70 -20.45 -9.23
C ASP A 477 -4.31 -19.66 -8.05
N TRP A 478 -5.54 -19.18 -8.22
CA TRP A 478 -6.38 -18.57 -7.18
C TRP A 478 -7.87 -18.62 -7.59
N ALA A 479 -8.79 -18.70 -6.62
CA ALA A 479 -10.21 -18.45 -6.85
C ALA A 479 -10.90 -17.99 -5.56
N GLN A 480 -11.79 -17.00 -5.64
CA GLN A 480 -12.48 -16.44 -4.47
C GLN A 480 -13.46 -17.44 -3.81
N ILE A 481 -14.08 -18.31 -4.60
CA ILE A 481 -14.85 -19.50 -4.13
C ILE A 481 -13.97 -20.66 -3.64
N GLY A 482 -12.65 -20.44 -3.52
CA GLY A 482 -11.65 -21.42 -3.14
C GLY A 482 -11.11 -22.22 -4.33
N ALA A 483 -9.81 -22.07 -4.62
CA ALA A 483 -9.14 -22.77 -5.72
C ALA A 483 -9.29 -24.31 -5.65
N SER A 484 -9.37 -24.87 -4.45
CA SER A 484 -9.60 -26.30 -4.20
C SER A 484 -11.04 -26.77 -4.47
N ASN A 485 -12.00 -25.86 -4.61
CA ASN A 485 -13.38 -26.16 -5.01
C ASN A 485 -13.55 -26.19 -6.54
N VAL A 486 -12.65 -25.55 -7.30
CA VAL A 486 -12.64 -25.63 -8.76
C VAL A 486 -12.18 -27.03 -9.19
N THR A 487 -12.83 -27.59 -10.21
CA THR A 487 -12.47 -28.87 -10.82
C THR A 487 -12.18 -28.70 -12.29
N PHE A 488 -11.26 -29.52 -12.81
CA PHE A 488 -10.77 -29.43 -14.18
C PHE A 488 -10.84 -30.79 -14.86
N LYS A 489 -11.32 -30.81 -16.10
CA LYS A 489 -11.41 -32.01 -16.94
C LYS A 489 -11.22 -31.63 -18.40
N PHE A 490 -10.12 -32.06 -18.99
CA PHE A 490 -9.91 -31.95 -20.43
C PHE A 490 -10.79 -32.95 -21.17
N VAL A 491 -11.52 -32.49 -22.19
CA VAL A 491 -12.39 -33.33 -23.03
C VAL A 491 -12.00 -33.15 -24.48
N LYS A 492 -11.63 -34.26 -25.14
CA LYS A 492 -11.39 -34.30 -26.58
C LYS A 492 -12.72 -34.45 -27.33
N LEU A 493 -12.88 -33.73 -28.44
CA LEU A 493 -14.07 -33.81 -29.28
C LEU A 493 -14.07 -35.10 -30.13
N SER A 494 -15.26 -35.57 -30.50
CA SER A 494 -15.38 -36.73 -31.43
C SER A 494 -14.90 -36.42 -32.84
N SER A 495 -14.83 -35.13 -33.18
CA SER A 495 -14.30 -34.59 -34.42
C SER A 495 -13.84 -33.15 -34.14
N SER A 496 -12.66 -32.78 -34.62
CA SER A 496 -12.16 -31.41 -34.52
C SER A 496 -13.04 -30.45 -35.33
N VAL A 497 -13.29 -29.27 -34.79
CA VAL A 497 -14.07 -28.19 -35.40
C VAL A 497 -13.20 -26.95 -35.61
N SER A 498 -13.74 -25.91 -36.25
CA SER A 498 -12.98 -24.67 -36.50
C SER A 498 -12.59 -24.00 -35.18
N GLY A 499 -11.32 -24.13 -34.83
CA GLY A 499 -10.70 -23.60 -33.62
C GLY A 499 -10.91 -24.39 -32.33
N ALA A 500 -11.35 -25.65 -32.40
CA ALA A 500 -11.30 -26.53 -31.23
C ALA A 500 -11.17 -28.01 -31.61
N ASP A 501 -10.28 -28.72 -30.91
CA ASP A 501 -10.32 -30.19 -30.82
C ASP A 501 -10.41 -30.69 -29.36
N TYR A 502 -10.23 -29.78 -28.41
CA TYR A 502 -10.47 -29.97 -26.98
C TYR A 502 -11.37 -28.86 -26.41
N TYR A 503 -11.95 -29.15 -25.25
CA TYR A 503 -12.29 -28.10 -24.29
C TYR A 503 -11.81 -28.46 -22.88
N LEU A 504 -11.49 -27.44 -22.09
CA LEU A 504 -11.28 -27.55 -20.66
C LEU A 504 -12.63 -27.33 -19.97
N GLU A 505 -13.20 -28.40 -19.45
CA GLU A 505 -14.40 -28.36 -18.60
C GLU A 505 -13.98 -27.92 -17.19
N ILE A 506 -14.56 -26.82 -16.74
CA ILE A 506 -14.30 -26.18 -15.45
C ILE A 506 -15.58 -26.33 -14.64
N GLY A 507 -15.54 -27.10 -13.56
CA GLY A 507 -16.67 -27.34 -12.68
C GLY A 507 -16.39 -26.89 -11.25
N PHE A 508 -17.37 -27.09 -10.37
CA PHE A 508 -17.25 -26.72 -8.96
C PHE A 508 -17.71 -27.86 -8.04
N LYS A 509 -17.07 -27.99 -6.89
CA LYS A 509 -17.54 -28.87 -5.79
C LYS A 509 -18.68 -28.19 -5.03
N SER A 510 -19.46 -28.95 -4.27
CA SER A 510 -20.48 -28.42 -3.35
C SER A 510 -19.92 -27.39 -2.35
N GLY A 511 -18.63 -27.49 -2.00
CA GLY A 511 -17.91 -26.51 -1.18
C GLY A 511 -17.78 -25.11 -1.80
N ALA A 512 -18.09 -24.91 -3.08
CA ALA A 512 -18.20 -23.58 -3.70
C ALA A 512 -19.49 -22.83 -3.29
N GLY A 513 -20.50 -23.54 -2.78
CA GLY A 513 -21.75 -22.95 -2.30
C GLY A 513 -22.71 -22.48 -3.39
N GLN A 514 -23.59 -21.54 -3.02
CA GLN A 514 -24.63 -21.00 -3.90
C GLN A 514 -24.33 -19.55 -4.32
N LEU A 515 -24.28 -19.32 -5.62
CA LEU A 515 -24.15 -18.00 -6.22
C LEU A 515 -25.49 -17.25 -6.19
N GLN A 516 -25.56 -16.18 -5.41
CA GLN A 516 -26.78 -15.39 -5.20
C GLN A 516 -27.10 -14.49 -6.42
N PRO A 517 -28.37 -14.11 -6.62
CA PRO A 517 -28.81 -13.20 -7.69
C PRO A 517 -27.96 -11.92 -7.74
N GLY A 518 -27.52 -11.53 -8.95
CA GLY A 518 -26.76 -10.31 -9.19
C GLY A 518 -25.32 -10.32 -8.65
N LYS A 519 -24.82 -11.45 -8.12
CA LYS A 519 -23.43 -11.58 -7.63
C LYS A 519 -22.60 -12.52 -8.51
N ASP A 520 -21.29 -12.39 -8.43
CA ASP A 520 -20.31 -13.19 -9.19
C ASP A 520 -19.42 -14.06 -8.29
N THR A 521 -18.80 -15.09 -8.85
CA THR A 521 -17.93 -16.07 -8.16
C THR A 521 -16.66 -15.48 -7.54
N GLY A 522 -16.44 -14.17 -7.69
CA GLY A 522 -15.11 -13.60 -7.70
C GLY A 522 -14.31 -14.06 -8.91
N GLU A 523 -13.08 -13.53 -9.00
CA GLU A 523 -12.09 -13.97 -9.98
C GLU A 523 -11.71 -15.44 -9.75
N ILE A 524 -11.63 -16.19 -10.84
CA ILE A 524 -11.15 -17.58 -10.93
C ILE A 524 -9.94 -17.53 -11.86
N GLN A 525 -8.74 -17.50 -11.29
CA GLN A 525 -7.49 -17.57 -12.03
C GLN A 525 -7.22 -19.02 -12.41
N ILE A 526 -7.22 -19.32 -13.71
CA ILE A 526 -6.96 -20.66 -14.26
C ILE A 526 -5.67 -20.61 -15.09
N ARG A 527 -4.90 -21.69 -15.02
CA ARG A 527 -3.71 -21.90 -15.83
C ARG A 527 -3.59 -23.36 -16.23
N PHE A 528 -3.25 -23.63 -17.50
CA PHE A 528 -3.02 -25.00 -17.97
C PHE A 528 -1.87 -25.12 -18.98
N ASN A 529 -1.20 -26.27 -18.98
CA ASN A 529 0.01 -26.57 -19.76
C ASN A 529 0.03 -28.04 -20.21
N LYS A 530 0.79 -28.33 -21.27
CA LYS A 530 1.15 -29.71 -21.66
C LYS A 530 2.16 -30.29 -20.66
N SER A 531 2.16 -31.60 -20.47
CA SER A 531 3.08 -32.29 -19.54
C SER A 531 4.56 -32.19 -19.94
N ASP A 532 4.85 -31.94 -21.21
CA ASP A 532 6.20 -31.72 -21.76
C ASP A 532 6.51 -30.24 -22.04
N TRP A 533 5.63 -29.32 -21.64
CA TRP A 533 5.74 -27.87 -21.84
C TRP A 533 5.96 -27.43 -23.30
N SER A 534 5.55 -28.26 -24.28
CA SER A 534 5.50 -27.84 -25.67
C SER A 534 4.39 -26.79 -25.91
N ASN A 535 4.59 -25.90 -26.87
CA ASN A 535 3.71 -24.75 -27.08
C ASN A 535 2.32 -25.16 -27.62
N TYR A 536 1.31 -24.38 -27.25
CA TYR A 536 0.05 -24.20 -27.98
C TYR A 536 0.17 -22.99 -28.91
N ASN A 537 -0.74 -22.90 -29.88
CA ASN A 537 -1.04 -21.73 -30.67
C ASN A 537 -2.46 -21.24 -30.35
N GLN A 538 -2.57 -20.35 -29.37
CA GLN A 538 -3.83 -19.67 -29.03
C GLN A 538 -4.43 -18.90 -30.21
N GLY A 539 -3.61 -18.57 -31.23
CA GLY A 539 -4.07 -17.92 -32.46
C GLY A 539 -5.08 -18.74 -33.28
N ASN A 540 -5.21 -20.05 -33.04
CA ASN A 540 -6.29 -20.88 -33.58
C ASN A 540 -7.37 -21.29 -32.56
N ASP A 541 -7.32 -20.86 -31.30
CA ASP A 541 -8.31 -21.25 -30.29
C ASP A 541 -9.66 -20.52 -30.46
N TRP A 542 -10.77 -21.24 -30.34
CA TRP A 542 -12.12 -20.67 -30.37
C TRP A 542 -12.31 -19.66 -29.25
N SER A 543 -12.03 -20.02 -28.00
CA SER A 543 -12.30 -19.17 -26.83
C SER A 543 -11.28 -18.04 -26.59
N TRP A 544 -10.13 -18.02 -27.29
CA TRP A 544 -9.11 -17.00 -27.07
C TRP A 544 -9.54 -15.63 -27.63
N ALA A 545 -9.23 -14.58 -26.88
CA ALA A 545 -9.40 -13.19 -27.33
C ALA A 545 -8.21 -12.36 -26.86
N GLN A 546 -7.24 -12.17 -27.78
CA GLN A 546 -5.92 -11.61 -27.49
C GLN A 546 -5.96 -10.30 -26.70
N SER A 547 -6.85 -9.38 -27.05
CA SER A 547 -6.95 -8.02 -26.49
C SER A 547 -7.78 -7.91 -25.21
N MET A 548 -8.41 -8.97 -24.71
CA MET A 548 -9.26 -8.92 -23.51
C MET A 548 -8.45 -8.98 -22.21
N THR A 549 -7.52 -8.06 -22.00
CA THR A 549 -6.68 -7.98 -20.79
C THR A 549 -7.42 -7.47 -19.54
N SER A 550 -8.69 -7.10 -19.69
CA SER A 550 -9.65 -6.80 -18.62
C SER A 550 -10.89 -7.69 -18.73
N TYR A 551 -11.70 -7.76 -17.67
CA TYR A 551 -12.90 -8.60 -17.65
C TYR A 551 -13.99 -8.07 -18.57
N GLY A 552 -14.37 -8.86 -19.58
CA GLY A 552 -15.49 -8.59 -20.47
C GLY A 552 -16.27 -9.85 -20.86
N GLU A 553 -17.40 -9.69 -21.53
CA GLU A 553 -18.25 -10.80 -21.96
C GLU A 553 -17.69 -11.45 -23.23
N ASN A 554 -16.99 -12.58 -23.07
CA ASN A 554 -16.55 -13.42 -24.19
C ASN A 554 -17.55 -14.56 -24.41
N VAL A 555 -18.51 -14.38 -25.33
CA VAL A 555 -19.55 -15.37 -25.64
C VAL A 555 -19.01 -16.72 -26.14
N LYS A 556 -17.74 -16.78 -26.55
CA LYS A 556 -17.08 -18.04 -26.96
C LYS A 556 -16.58 -18.87 -25.77
N VAL A 557 -16.73 -18.39 -24.54
CA VAL A 557 -16.58 -19.19 -23.31
C VAL A 557 -17.99 -19.53 -22.83
N THR A 558 -18.38 -20.80 -22.94
CA THR A 558 -19.76 -21.25 -22.70
C THR A 558 -19.96 -21.74 -21.27
N ALA A 559 -21.17 -21.57 -20.73
CA ALA A 559 -21.53 -22.13 -19.42
C ALA A 559 -22.89 -22.84 -19.41
N TYR A 560 -23.00 -23.80 -18.50
CA TYR A 560 -24.06 -24.80 -18.43
C TYR A 560 -24.59 -24.90 -17.00
N ILE A 561 -25.87 -25.24 -16.86
CA ILE A 561 -26.48 -25.67 -15.59
C ILE A 561 -27.06 -27.07 -15.83
N ASP A 562 -26.70 -28.03 -14.98
CA ASP A 562 -27.05 -29.46 -15.11
C ASP A 562 -26.71 -30.06 -16.50
N GLY A 563 -25.70 -29.50 -17.17
CA GLY A 563 -25.27 -29.87 -18.53
C GLY A 563 -26.05 -29.20 -19.68
N VAL A 564 -27.08 -28.39 -19.39
CA VAL A 564 -27.82 -27.60 -20.39
C VAL A 564 -27.10 -26.27 -20.62
N LEU A 565 -26.84 -25.91 -21.89
CA LEU A 565 -26.21 -24.64 -22.27
C LEU A 565 -27.12 -23.46 -21.88
N VAL A 566 -26.59 -22.52 -21.09
CA VAL A 566 -27.32 -21.33 -20.62
C VAL A 566 -26.58 -20.01 -20.88
N TRP A 567 -25.30 -20.05 -21.25
CA TRP A 567 -24.54 -18.87 -21.67
C TRP A 567 -23.59 -19.18 -22.84
N GLY A 568 -23.55 -18.25 -23.80
CA GLY A 568 -22.54 -18.22 -24.86
C GLY A 568 -22.91 -19.00 -26.13
N GLN A 569 -21.88 -19.32 -26.93
CA GLN A 569 -21.97 -20.03 -28.20
C GLN A 569 -20.86 -21.08 -28.34
N GLU A 570 -21.25 -22.35 -28.48
CA GLU A 570 -20.34 -23.47 -28.79
C GLU A 570 -19.83 -23.36 -30.24
N PRO A 571 -18.61 -23.84 -30.55
CA PRO A 571 -18.13 -23.89 -31.92
C PRO A 571 -18.98 -24.87 -32.77
N SER A 572 -19.41 -24.43 -33.94
CA SER A 572 -20.36 -25.14 -34.80
C SER A 572 -19.91 -26.58 -35.13
N GLY A 573 -20.73 -27.56 -34.76
CA GLY A 573 -20.48 -29.00 -34.99
C GLY A 573 -19.82 -29.73 -33.82
N ALA A 574 -19.45 -29.03 -32.74
CA ALA A 574 -18.79 -29.63 -31.59
C ALA A 574 -19.67 -30.71 -30.93
N THR A 575 -19.26 -31.97 -31.05
CA THR A 575 -19.96 -33.11 -30.44
C THR A 575 -18.99 -33.84 -29.49
N PRO A 576 -19.37 -34.07 -28.21
CA PRO A 576 -18.54 -34.84 -27.30
C PRO A 576 -18.41 -36.31 -27.72
N ALA A 577 -17.23 -36.90 -27.53
CA ALA A 577 -17.03 -38.33 -27.78
C ALA A 577 -17.81 -39.19 -26.74
N PRO A 578 -18.54 -40.24 -27.16
CA PRO A 578 -19.29 -41.08 -26.24
C PRO A 578 -18.34 -41.85 -25.32
N THR A 579 -18.42 -41.57 -24.01
CA THR A 579 -17.64 -42.28 -22.99
C THR A 579 -18.32 -43.64 -22.71
N VAL A 580 -17.56 -44.73 -22.78
CA VAL A 580 -18.04 -46.08 -22.45
C VAL A 580 -18.26 -46.22 -20.95
N THR A 581 -19.52 -46.26 -20.53
CA THR A 581 -19.94 -46.40 -19.12
C THR A 581 -20.34 -47.85 -18.82
N PRO A 582 -19.85 -48.46 -17.73
CA PRO A 582 -20.25 -49.82 -17.33
C PRO A 582 -21.73 -49.89 -16.87
N LYS A 583 -22.31 -51.08 -17.01
CA LYS A 583 -23.76 -51.37 -16.88
C LYS A 583 -24.28 -51.28 -15.42
N PRO A 584 -25.47 -50.68 -15.18
CA PRO A 584 -26.02 -50.50 -13.83
C PRO A 584 -26.98 -51.62 -13.34
N THR A 585 -27.07 -51.76 -12.02
CA THR A 585 -28.07 -52.54 -11.24
C THR A 585 -28.11 -51.95 -9.81
N ALA A 586 -29.22 -51.68 -9.13
CA ALA A 586 -30.61 -51.39 -9.52
C ALA A 586 -31.30 -50.59 -8.39
N THR A 587 -32.37 -49.84 -8.69
CA THR A 587 -33.10 -48.96 -7.75
C THR A 587 -34.38 -49.61 -7.21
N PRO A 588 -34.88 -49.21 -6.03
CA PRO A 588 -36.31 -49.31 -5.69
C PRO A 588 -36.99 -47.95 -5.42
N THR A 589 -37.75 -47.54 -6.43
CA THR A 589 -38.92 -46.63 -6.57
C THR A 589 -39.63 -45.96 -5.36
N VAL A 590 -40.09 -44.73 -5.66
CA VAL A 590 -40.96 -43.72 -4.96
C VAL A 590 -42.38 -44.18 -4.52
N THR A 591 -43.14 -43.37 -3.73
CA THR A 591 -44.43 -42.63 -4.04
C THR A 591 -45.21 -42.17 -2.72
N PRO A 592 -46.51 -41.71 -2.71
CA PRO A 592 -47.17 -40.65 -1.86
C PRO A 592 -46.48 -39.26 -1.66
N THR A 593 -47.00 -38.12 -1.12
CA THR A 593 -48.33 -37.39 -1.01
C THR A 593 -49.39 -37.87 0.03
N PRO A 594 -50.39 -37.08 0.59
CA PRO A 594 -50.73 -35.61 0.58
C PRO A 594 -50.96 -34.86 1.97
N THR A 595 -50.91 -33.52 1.91
CA THR A 595 -51.84 -32.43 2.42
C THR A 595 -52.59 -32.43 3.80
N VAL A 596 -52.17 -31.49 4.69
CA VAL A 596 -52.92 -30.55 5.63
C VAL A 596 -54.03 -31.04 6.61
N THR A 597 -53.92 -30.68 7.92
CA THR A 597 -54.90 -29.96 8.81
C THR A 597 -54.31 -29.74 10.24
N THR A 598 -54.93 -28.90 11.09
CA THR A 598 -54.43 -28.33 12.37
C THR A 598 -54.93 -28.99 13.68
N THR A 599 -54.08 -29.04 14.73
CA THR A 599 -54.34 -28.80 16.19
C THR A 599 -55.43 -29.65 16.91
N PRO A 600 -55.18 -30.37 18.05
CA PRO A 600 -54.72 -29.76 19.33
C PRO A 600 -53.82 -30.61 20.29
N THR A 601 -53.45 -30.01 21.44
CA THR A 601 -52.70 -30.57 22.61
C THR A 601 -53.49 -31.64 23.40
N PRO A 602 -52.83 -32.60 24.11
CA PRO A 602 -52.49 -32.39 25.55
C PRO A 602 -51.21 -33.11 26.08
N THR A 603 -50.96 -33.01 27.40
CA THR A 603 -49.87 -33.60 28.24
C THR A 603 -50.47 -34.60 29.29
N PRO A 604 -49.79 -35.18 30.33
CA PRO A 604 -48.37 -35.12 30.80
C PRO A 604 -47.68 -36.47 31.27
N THR A 605 -46.33 -36.49 31.42
CA THR A 605 -45.55 -37.21 32.51
C THR A 605 -45.57 -38.79 32.54
N PRO A 606 -44.70 -39.58 33.25
CA PRO A 606 -43.41 -39.37 33.98
C PRO A 606 -42.16 -40.26 33.58
N THR A 607 -40.96 -39.91 34.11
CA THR A 607 -39.93 -40.71 34.87
C THR A 607 -39.74 -42.23 34.57
N PRO A 608 -38.50 -42.81 34.39
CA PRO A 608 -37.51 -42.93 35.50
C PRO A 608 -35.98 -43.00 35.24
N THR A 609 -35.24 -42.92 36.35
CA THR A 609 -33.77 -42.98 36.55
C THR A 609 -33.19 -44.41 36.65
N PRO A 610 -31.88 -44.62 36.38
CA PRO A 610 -31.09 -45.65 37.08
C PRO A 610 -29.73 -45.16 37.64
N THR A 611 -29.16 -45.90 38.61
CA THR A 611 -27.96 -45.59 39.44
C THR A 611 -27.59 -46.87 40.25
N PRO A 612 -26.35 -47.19 40.73
CA PRO A 612 -24.95 -46.88 40.32
C PRO A 612 -24.06 -48.17 40.20
N THR A 613 -22.71 -48.03 40.34
CA THR A 613 -21.67 -49.05 40.67
C THR A 613 -21.23 -50.05 39.57
N ALA A 614 -20.00 -50.61 39.54
CA ALA A 614 -18.83 -50.55 40.46
C ALA A 614 -17.45 -50.66 39.73
N THR A 615 -16.36 -50.47 40.48
CA THR A 615 -14.94 -50.53 40.03
C THR A 615 -14.19 -51.76 40.57
N PRO A 616 -13.20 -52.31 39.83
CA PRO A 616 -11.97 -52.84 40.43
C PRO A 616 -10.67 -52.34 39.76
N THR A 617 -9.51 -52.67 40.36
CA THR A 617 -8.21 -51.95 40.23
C THR A 617 -7.09 -52.76 39.48
N PRO A 618 -5.79 -52.36 39.41
CA PRO A 618 -4.90 -52.62 38.24
C PRO A 618 -3.80 -53.67 38.48
N THR A 619 -2.86 -53.86 37.52
CA THR A 619 -1.45 -54.39 37.60
C THR A 619 -0.97 -54.86 36.20
N PRO A 620 0.33 -54.87 35.78
CA PRO A 620 1.55 -54.13 36.19
C PRO A 620 2.22 -53.33 35.04
N THR A 621 3.36 -52.68 35.31
CA THR A 621 4.30 -52.13 34.30
C THR A 621 5.63 -52.89 34.31
N PRO A 622 6.22 -53.26 33.14
CA PRO A 622 7.59 -53.74 33.04
C PRO A 622 8.59 -52.62 32.65
N THR A 623 9.79 -52.65 33.23
CA THR A 623 10.88 -51.68 32.99
C THR A 623 11.87 -52.18 31.93
N VAL A 624 12.43 -51.29 31.08
CA VAL A 624 13.60 -51.60 30.24
C VAL A 624 14.68 -50.52 30.33
N THR A 625 15.91 -51.01 30.43
CA THR A 625 17.23 -50.37 30.63
C THR A 625 17.64 -49.33 29.56
N VAL A 626 18.47 -48.36 29.97
CA VAL A 626 19.16 -47.40 29.08
C VAL A 626 20.54 -47.92 28.66
N ALA A 627 20.94 -47.69 27.41
CA ALA A 627 22.27 -47.99 26.85
C ALA A 627 22.95 -46.71 26.31
N PRO A 628 24.30 -46.66 26.19
CA PRO A 628 25.04 -45.38 26.10
C PRO A 628 25.11 -44.76 24.69
N THR A 629 25.25 -43.44 24.67
CA THR A 629 25.39 -42.59 23.47
C THR A 629 26.74 -42.78 22.75
N PRO A 630 26.77 -42.95 21.41
CA PRO A 630 28.01 -42.92 20.63
C PRO A 630 28.43 -41.49 20.20
N THR A 631 29.73 -41.24 20.17
CA THR A 631 30.35 -40.01 19.65
C THR A 631 30.24 -39.95 18.11
N PRO A 632 29.97 -38.79 17.48
CA PRO A 632 29.95 -38.68 16.01
C PRO A 632 31.34 -38.93 15.39
N SER A 633 31.34 -39.49 14.17
CA SER A 633 32.55 -39.83 13.41
C SER A 633 32.48 -39.25 11.99
N SER A 634 33.59 -38.71 11.50
CA SER A 634 33.69 -37.93 10.26
C SER A 634 33.83 -38.79 9.00
N SER A 635 32.81 -39.59 8.68
CA SER A 635 32.73 -40.38 7.45
C SER A 635 31.61 -39.86 6.54
N PRO A 636 31.81 -39.72 5.21
CA PRO A 636 30.80 -39.16 4.32
C PRO A 636 29.55 -40.05 4.23
N ALA A 637 28.36 -39.44 4.38
CA ALA A 637 27.07 -40.14 4.44
C ALA A 637 26.53 -40.52 3.05
N THR A 638 27.24 -41.37 2.31
CA THR A 638 26.87 -41.86 0.96
C THR A 638 25.75 -42.91 0.95
N GLY A 639 24.71 -42.70 1.76
CA GLY A 639 23.56 -43.61 1.89
C GLY A 639 22.29 -42.96 2.48
N GLY A 640 22.17 -41.63 2.44
CA GLY A 640 21.06 -40.88 3.03
C GLY A 640 19.73 -41.03 2.31
N GLN A 641 18.64 -40.86 3.07
CA GLN A 641 17.25 -40.88 2.54
C GLN A 641 16.91 -39.66 1.68
N ILE A 642 17.73 -38.60 1.70
CA ILE A 642 17.58 -37.41 0.85
C ILE A 642 18.90 -37.08 0.16
N LYS A 643 18.81 -36.34 -0.95
CA LYS A 643 19.93 -35.62 -1.56
C LYS A 643 19.53 -34.22 -1.99
N VAL A 644 20.49 -33.30 -2.09
CA VAL A 644 20.26 -31.93 -2.54
C VAL A 644 20.86 -31.72 -3.92
N LEU A 645 20.03 -31.24 -4.85
CA LEU A 645 20.48 -30.66 -6.11
C LEU A 645 20.64 -29.16 -5.94
N TYR A 646 21.77 -28.63 -6.40
CA TYR A 646 22.14 -27.22 -6.37
C TYR A 646 22.23 -26.66 -7.78
N LYS A 647 21.86 -25.40 -7.92
CA LYS A 647 22.03 -24.59 -9.11
C LYS A 647 22.46 -23.19 -8.66
N ASN A 648 23.57 -22.71 -9.18
CA ASN A 648 24.02 -21.33 -8.98
C ASN A 648 23.26 -20.39 -9.92
N MET A 649 22.68 -19.33 -9.37
CA MET A 649 22.06 -18.23 -10.15
C MET A 649 22.79 -16.88 -9.96
N GLU A 650 23.97 -16.89 -9.34
CA GLU A 650 24.89 -15.75 -9.32
C GLU A 650 26.34 -16.21 -9.56
N THR A 651 26.78 -16.13 -10.82
CA THR A 651 28.08 -16.62 -11.28
C THR A 651 29.21 -15.62 -11.06
N ASN A 652 28.91 -14.39 -10.64
CA ASN A 652 29.92 -13.40 -10.31
C ASN A 652 30.58 -13.73 -8.96
N ALA A 653 31.91 -13.83 -8.94
CA ALA A 653 32.65 -14.11 -7.71
C ALA A 653 32.50 -12.98 -6.67
N THR A 654 32.27 -11.75 -7.11
CA THR A 654 31.98 -10.58 -6.25
C THR A 654 30.58 -10.05 -6.56
N THR A 655 29.69 -9.99 -5.56
CA THR A 655 28.27 -9.65 -5.73
C THR A 655 27.63 -9.18 -4.43
N ASN A 656 26.59 -8.35 -4.46
CA ASN A 656 25.82 -7.97 -3.28
C ASN A 656 24.65 -8.93 -2.95
N THR A 657 24.37 -9.92 -3.80
CA THR A 657 23.37 -10.97 -3.52
C THR A 657 23.88 -12.36 -3.84
N ILE A 658 23.76 -13.31 -2.90
CA ILE A 658 24.05 -14.74 -3.14
C ILE A 658 22.74 -15.46 -3.49
N ARG A 659 22.74 -16.33 -4.51
CA ARG A 659 21.53 -16.94 -5.10
C ARG A 659 21.63 -18.46 -5.26
N PRO A 660 21.52 -19.25 -4.17
CA PRO A 660 21.64 -20.70 -4.22
C PRO A 660 20.27 -21.34 -4.48
N TRP A 661 19.99 -21.79 -5.70
CA TRP A 661 18.72 -22.45 -6.01
C TRP A 661 18.82 -23.95 -5.77
N LEU A 662 17.81 -24.53 -5.12
CA LEU A 662 17.88 -25.88 -4.56
C LEU A 662 16.70 -26.77 -4.99
N LYS A 663 16.90 -28.09 -4.90
CA LYS A 663 15.85 -29.10 -4.80
C LYS A 663 16.26 -30.15 -3.77
N VAL A 664 15.37 -30.53 -2.85
CA VAL A 664 15.58 -31.73 -2.02
C VAL A 664 14.87 -32.89 -2.71
N VAL A 665 15.59 -33.98 -2.95
CA VAL A 665 15.08 -35.22 -3.53
C VAL A 665 15.02 -36.29 -2.45
N ASN A 666 13.89 -36.98 -2.30
CA ASN A 666 13.79 -38.17 -1.45
C ASN A 666 14.31 -39.39 -2.22
N SER A 667 15.49 -39.86 -1.83
CA SER A 667 16.16 -41.06 -2.37
C SER A 667 15.84 -42.33 -1.58
N GLY A 668 15.11 -42.22 -0.47
CA GLY A 668 14.65 -43.33 0.35
C GLY A 668 13.36 -44.00 -0.15
N SER A 669 12.93 -45.02 0.58
CA SER A 669 11.75 -45.85 0.28
C SER A 669 10.47 -45.44 1.04
N SER A 670 10.54 -44.46 1.94
CA SER A 670 9.43 -43.94 2.75
C SER A 670 9.24 -42.45 2.56
N ALA A 671 8.01 -41.95 2.73
CA ALA A 671 7.74 -40.52 2.74
C ALA A 671 8.48 -39.82 3.89
N ILE A 672 8.91 -38.58 3.67
CA ILE A 672 9.66 -37.77 4.63
C ILE A 672 8.89 -36.48 4.87
N ASP A 673 8.57 -36.17 6.14
CA ASP A 673 8.02 -34.88 6.52
C ASP A 673 9.09 -33.79 6.35
N LEU A 674 8.84 -32.80 5.51
CA LEU A 674 9.81 -31.75 5.20
C LEU A 674 10.12 -30.88 6.44
N SER A 675 9.22 -30.79 7.42
CA SER A 675 9.49 -30.02 8.65
C SER A 675 10.60 -30.60 9.53
N ARG A 676 11.03 -31.84 9.26
CA ARG A 676 12.19 -32.50 9.88
C ARG A 676 13.49 -32.30 9.10
N VAL A 677 13.43 -31.71 7.90
CA VAL A 677 14.57 -31.52 7.00
C VAL A 677 15.14 -30.11 7.16
N THR A 678 16.46 -30.00 7.25
CA THR A 678 17.17 -28.74 7.02
C THR A 678 18.30 -28.91 6.02
N ILE A 679 18.68 -27.81 5.36
CA ILE A 679 19.81 -27.71 4.42
C ILE A 679 20.75 -26.62 4.96
N ARG A 680 22.06 -26.73 4.72
CA ARG A 680 23.03 -25.66 5.02
C ARG A 680 23.83 -25.28 3.78
N TYR A 681 23.81 -23.97 3.47
CA TYR A 681 24.71 -23.34 2.51
C TYR A 681 25.79 -22.58 3.28
N TRP A 682 27.05 -22.96 3.10
CA TRP A 682 28.22 -22.53 3.87
C TRP A 682 29.01 -21.50 3.06
N TYR A 683 29.30 -20.35 3.67
CA TYR A 683 29.81 -19.16 3.00
C TYR A 683 30.61 -18.28 3.98
N THR A 684 31.32 -17.27 3.48
CA THR A 684 31.94 -16.23 4.34
C THR A 684 31.17 -14.91 4.28
N VAL A 685 31.08 -14.20 5.41
CA VAL A 685 30.27 -12.99 5.52
C VAL A 685 30.94 -11.73 4.96
N ASP A 686 32.24 -11.77 4.63
CA ASP A 686 33.05 -10.65 4.10
C ASP A 686 32.67 -9.27 4.70
N GLY A 687 32.89 -9.08 6.01
CA GLY A 687 32.64 -7.79 6.69
C GLY A 687 31.58 -7.78 7.80
N ASP A 688 31.11 -8.96 8.23
CA ASP A 688 30.36 -9.20 9.47
C ASP A 688 29.13 -8.28 9.69
N LYS A 689 28.25 -8.24 8.67
CA LYS A 689 27.01 -7.44 8.67
C LYS A 689 25.78 -8.29 8.97
N THR A 690 24.71 -7.64 9.41
CA THR A 690 23.37 -8.23 9.44
C THR A 690 22.95 -8.63 8.03
N GLN A 691 22.25 -9.75 7.89
CA GLN A 691 21.86 -10.33 6.60
C GLN A 691 20.38 -10.66 6.57
N SER A 692 19.80 -10.63 5.36
CA SER A 692 18.41 -11.01 5.08
C SER A 692 18.36 -12.05 3.96
N ALA A 693 17.54 -13.08 4.13
CA ALA A 693 17.29 -14.12 3.12
C ALA A 693 15.80 -14.19 2.79
N VAL A 694 15.49 -14.42 1.52
CA VAL A 694 14.13 -14.62 1.00
C VAL A 694 14.07 -15.84 0.08
N SER A 695 12.89 -16.46 0.00
CA SER A 695 12.57 -17.36 -1.09
C SER A 695 11.81 -16.56 -2.14
N ASP A 696 12.47 -16.25 -3.26
CA ASP A 696 11.83 -15.52 -4.37
C ASP A 696 10.70 -16.37 -5.01
N TRP A 697 10.83 -17.70 -4.98
CA TRP A 697 9.79 -18.68 -5.34
C TRP A 697 10.10 -20.07 -4.76
N ALA A 698 9.08 -20.89 -4.47
CA ALA A 698 9.25 -22.32 -4.22
C ALA A 698 7.99 -23.12 -4.57
N GLN A 699 8.14 -24.30 -5.18
CA GLN A 699 7.01 -25.16 -5.58
C GLN A 699 6.22 -25.72 -4.38
N ILE A 700 6.88 -25.94 -3.23
CA ILE A 700 6.27 -26.25 -1.93
C ILE A 700 5.69 -25.02 -1.20
N GLY A 701 5.64 -23.86 -1.88
CA GLY A 701 5.22 -22.57 -1.32
C GLY A 701 6.38 -21.83 -0.66
N ALA A 702 6.73 -20.64 -1.17
CA ALA A 702 7.82 -19.80 -0.65
C ALA A 702 7.65 -19.47 0.85
N SER A 703 6.41 -19.27 1.30
CA SER A 703 6.06 -19.01 2.71
C SER A 703 6.29 -20.21 3.64
N ASN A 704 6.47 -21.42 3.10
CA ASN A 704 6.82 -22.62 3.88
C ASN A 704 8.33 -22.81 4.05
N VAL A 705 9.17 -22.08 3.31
CA VAL A 705 10.64 -22.09 3.51
C VAL A 705 11.00 -21.18 4.69
N THR A 706 11.96 -21.59 5.50
CA THR A 706 12.49 -20.79 6.63
C THR A 706 13.99 -20.61 6.51
N PHE A 707 14.48 -19.49 7.03
CA PHE A 707 15.89 -19.08 6.91
C PHE A 707 16.45 -18.68 8.27
N LYS A 708 17.69 -19.09 8.54
CA LYS A 708 18.41 -18.75 9.76
C LYS A 708 19.91 -18.73 9.47
N PHE A 709 20.54 -17.57 9.60
CA PHE A 709 22.00 -17.45 9.54
C PHE A 709 22.62 -17.92 10.85
N VAL A 710 23.67 -18.74 10.77
CA VAL A 710 24.40 -19.26 11.93
C VAL A 710 25.89 -19.00 11.74
N LYS A 711 26.50 -18.29 12.70
CA LYS A 711 27.94 -18.06 12.76
C LYS A 711 28.65 -19.26 13.39
N LEU A 712 29.83 -19.60 12.90
CA LEU A 712 30.64 -20.69 13.44
C LEU A 712 31.41 -20.25 14.69
N SER A 713 31.79 -21.23 15.54
CA SER A 713 32.60 -20.96 16.74
C SER A 713 34.01 -20.43 16.41
N GLY A 714 34.48 -20.72 15.20
CA GLY A 714 35.67 -20.15 14.57
C GLY A 714 35.58 -20.36 13.06
N SER A 715 36.15 -19.45 12.28
CA SER A 715 36.16 -19.53 10.82
C SER A 715 36.97 -20.74 10.34
N VAL A 716 36.43 -21.47 9.38
CA VAL A 716 37.08 -22.59 8.68
C VAL A 716 37.34 -22.23 7.22
N SER A 717 38.06 -23.09 6.49
CA SER A 717 38.40 -22.83 5.09
C SER A 717 37.14 -22.70 4.21
N GLY A 718 36.82 -21.45 3.84
CA GLY A 718 35.66 -21.08 3.04
C GLY A 718 34.32 -20.97 3.79
N ALA A 719 34.31 -20.97 5.13
CA ALA A 719 33.09 -20.64 5.86
C ALA A 719 33.36 -19.99 7.23
N ASP A 720 32.66 -18.90 7.52
CA ASP A 720 32.46 -18.39 8.88
C ASP A 720 30.98 -18.33 9.28
N TYR A 721 30.08 -18.50 8.31
CA TYR A 721 28.64 -18.70 8.50
C TYR A 721 28.12 -19.90 7.69
N TYR A 722 26.91 -20.35 8.06
CA TYR A 722 26.01 -21.00 7.12
C TYR A 722 24.61 -20.37 7.16
N LEU A 723 23.90 -20.46 6.04
CA LEU A 723 22.47 -20.22 5.94
C LEU A 723 21.76 -21.57 6.12
N GLU A 724 21.11 -21.74 7.25
CA GLU A 724 20.23 -22.87 7.55
C GLU A 724 18.87 -22.62 6.90
N ILE A 725 18.47 -23.55 6.04
CA ILE A 725 17.24 -23.49 5.25
C ILE A 725 16.35 -24.64 5.74
N GLY A 726 15.22 -24.31 6.35
CA GLY A 726 14.27 -25.27 6.88
C GLY A 726 12.91 -25.19 6.20
N PHE A 727 11.98 -26.02 6.64
CA PHE A 727 10.61 -26.03 6.14
C PHE A 727 9.59 -26.04 7.27
N LYS A 728 8.45 -25.39 7.07
CA LYS A 728 7.27 -25.49 7.94
C LYS A 728 6.51 -26.77 7.62
N SER A 729 5.68 -27.25 8.55
CA SER A 729 4.77 -28.40 8.32
C SER A 729 3.85 -28.22 7.11
N GLY A 730 3.55 -26.97 6.72
CA GLY A 730 2.81 -26.63 5.49
C GLY A 730 3.51 -27.04 4.18
N ALA A 731 4.81 -27.37 4.19
CA ALA A 731 5.50 -27.97 3.03
C ALA A 731 5.08 -29.43 2.78
N GLY A 732 4.50 -30.11 3.78
CA GLY A 732 4.00 -31.48 3.66
C GLY A 732 5.08 -32.56 3.59
N GLN A 733 4.70 -33.72 3.04
CA GLN A 733 5.56 -34.91 2.98
C GLN A 733 6.12 -35.17 1.58
N LEU A 734 7.44 -35.16 1.47
CA LEU A 734 8.16 -35.52 0.25
C LEU A 734 8.14 -37.04 0.05
N GLN A 735 7.43 -37.49 -0.98
CA GLN A 735 7.24 -38.91 -1.29
C GLN A 735 8.51 -39.56 -1.89
N PRO A 736 8.69 -40.89 -1.79
CA PRO A 736 9.81 -41.61 -2.39
C PRO A 736 10.00 -41.29 -3.88
N GLY A 737 11.23 -41.01 -4.29
CA GLY A 737 11.57 -40.70 -5.68
C GLY A 737 10.98 -39.38 -6.21
N LYS A 738 10.56 -38.46 -5.32
CA LYS A 738 10.13 -37.10 -5.66
C LYS A 738 11.11 -36.06 -5.16
N ASP A 739 11.09 -34.89 -5.79
CA ASP A 739 11.76 -33.68 -5.33
C ASP A 739 10.77 -32.60 -4.91
N THR A 740 11.24 -31.63 -4.11
CA THR A 740 10.48 -30.47 -3.61
C THR A 740 9.94 -29.54 -4.70
N GLY A 741 10.28 -29.81 -5.97
CA GLY A 741 10.36 -28.77 -6.97
C GLY A 741 11.53 -27.83 -6.70
N GLU A 742 11.68 -26.85 -7.58
CA GLU A 742 12.67 -25.78 -7.44
C GLU A 742 12.32 -24.87 -6.23
N ILE A 743 13.36 -24.53 -5.46
CA ILE A 743 13.35 -23.57 -4.37
C ILE A 743 14.35 -22.48 -4.74
N GLN A 744 13.85 -21.32 -5.14
CA GLN A 744 14.64 -20.14 -5.45
C GLN A 744 14.91 -19.37 -4.16
N ILE A 745 16.18 -19.12 -3.86
CA ILE A 745 16.65 -18.43 -2.66
C ILE A 745 17.57 -17.29 -3.08
N ARG A 746 17.49 -16.17 -2.36
CA ARG A 746 18.39 -15.03 -2.48
C ARG A 746 18.66 -14.44 -1.10
N PHE A 747 19.91 -14.07 -0.82
CA PHE A 747 20.26 -13.35 0.40
C PHE A 747 21.30 -12.25 0.18
N ASN A 748 21.26 -11.24 1.05
CA ASN A 748 22.07 -10.01 0.97
C ASN A 748 22.40 -9.46 2.36
N LYS A 749 23.43 -8.62 2.45
CA LYS A 749 23.75 -7.82 3.64
C LYS A 749 22.79 -6.64 3.74
N SER A 750 22.51 -6.16 4.95
CA SER A 750 21.60 -5.04 5.21
C SER A 750 22.07 -3.71 4.60
N ASP A 751 23.37 -3.57 4.34
CA ASP A 751 23.99 -2.41 3.69
C ASP A 751 24.33 -2.65 2.21
N TRP A 752 23.89 -3.78 1.63
CA TRP A 752 24.17 -4.20 0.25
C TRP A 752 25.67 -4.23 -0.14
N SER A 753 26.58 -4.32 0.84
CA SER A 753 28.00 -4.53 0.55
C SER A 753 28.26 -5.92 -0.06
N ASN A 754 29.29 -6.02 -0.90
CA ASN A 754 29.57 -7.24 -1.66
C ASN A 754 30.07 -8.39 -0.77
N TYR A 755 29.68 -9.62 -1.12
CA TYR A 755 30.35 -10.87 -0.78
C TYR A 755 31.40 -11.21 -1.85
N ASN A 756 32.31 -12.09 -1.49
CA ASN A 756 33.30 -12.74 -2.35
C ASN A 756 33.01 -14.25 -2.39
N GLN A 757 31.97 -14.65 -3.12
CA GLN A 757 31.60 -16.05 -3.34
C GLN A 757 32.78 -16.91 -3.84
N GLY A 758 33.82 -16.31 -4.43
CA GLY A 758 35.08 -16.98 -4.78
C GLY A 758 35.83 -17.62 -3.61
N ASN A 759 35.51 -17.29 -2.35
CA ASN A 759 36.04 -17.92 -1.15
C ASN A 759 35.07 -18.94 -0.49
N ASP A 760 33.79 -18.99 -0.90
CA ASP A 760 32.73 -19.75 -0.23
C ASP A 760 32.91 -21.27 -0.37
N TRP A 761 32.62 -22.01 0.72
CA TRP A 761 32.62 -23.47 0.70
C TRP A 761 31.56 -24.00 -0.26
N SER A 762 30.28 -23.63 -0.10
CA SER A 762 29.18 -24.19 -0.88
C SER A 762 29.06 -23.63 -2.31
N TRP A 763 29.77 -22.57 -2.67
CA TRP A 763 29.68 -21.99 -4.02
C TRP A 763 30.33 -22.89 -5.08
N ALA A 764 29.71 -22.93 -6.26
CA ALA A 764 30.26 -23.62 -7.42
C ALA A 764 29.90 -22.82 -8.69
N GLN A 765 30.85 -21.99 -9.14
CA GLN A 765 30.65 -21.02 -10.21
C GLN A 765 30.01 -21.59 -11.48
N SER A 766 30.42 -22.80 -11.87
CA SER A 766 30.01 -23.46 -13.12
C SER A 766 28.68 -24.24 -13.05
N MET A 767 28.05 -24.39 -11.87
CA MET A 767 26.82 -25.18 -11.71
C MET A 767 25.56 -24.37 -12.05
N THR A 768 25.48 -23.83 -13.28
CA THR A 768 24.31 -23.06 -13.76
C THR A 768 23.09 -23.92 -14.11
N SER A 769 23.22 -25.25 -14.03
CA SER A 769 22.15 -26.25 -14.09
C SER A 769 22.13 -27.09 -12.81
N TYR A 770 20.99 -27.75 -12.53
CA TYR A 770 20.84 -28.55 -11.32
C TYR A 770 21.76 -29.78 -11.32
N GLY A 771 22.68 -29.83 -10.36
CA GLY A 771 23.59 -30.95 -10.14
C GLY A 771 23.85 -31.23 -8.65
N GLU A 772 24.52 -32.33 -8.35
CA GLU A 772 24.82 -32.74 -6.97
C GLU A 772 26.04 -32.00 -6.43
N ASN A 773 25.82 -30.92 -5.68
CA ASN A 773 26.86 -30.22 -4.95
C ASN A 773 26.94 -30.76 -3.52
N VAL A 774 27.88 -31.69 -3.27
CA VAL A 774 28.07 -32.29 -1.94
C VAL A 774 28.46 -31.29 -0.86
N LYS A 775 28.91 -30.08 -1.20
CA LYS A 775 29.22 -29.03 -0.24
C LYS A 775 27.98 -28.26 0.24
N VAL A 776 26.79 -28.56 -0.28
CA VAL A 776 25.50 -28.14 0.30
C VAL A 776 24.95 -29.32 1.08
N THR A 777 25.00 -29.24 2.41
CA THR A 777 24.67 -30.37 3.30
C THR A 777 23.20 -30.38 3.67
N ALA A 778 22.63 -31.57 3.95
CA ALA A 778 21.27 -31.69 4.48
C ALA A 778 21.15 -32.71 5.61
N TYR A 779 20.16 -32.45 6.47
CA TYR A 779 19.97 -33.08 7.77
C TYR A 779 18.52 -33.53 7.93
N ILE A 780 18.30 -34.59 8.70
CA ILE A 780 16.98 -34.98 9.20
C ILE A 780 17.06 -35.03 10.73
N ASP A 781 16.17 -34.32 11.41
CA ASP A 781 16.18 -34.14 12.87
C ASP A 781 17.54 -33.68 13.45
N GLY A 782 18.30 -32.90 12.65
CA GLY A 782 19.65 -32.43 12.98
C GLY A 782 20.80 -33.41 12.70
N VAL A 783 20.51 -34.65 12.28
CA VAL A 783 21.52 -35.64 11.87
C VAL A 783 21.90 -35.43 10.41
N LEU A 784 23.20 -35.31 10.11
CA LEU A 784 23.71 -35.17 8.73
C LEU A 784 23.40 -36.43 7.91
N VAL A 785 22.70 -36.26 6.79
CA VAL A 785 22.31 -37.35 5.88
C VAL A 785 22.74 -37.13 4.43
N TRP A 786 23.13 -35.92 4.04
CA TRP A 786 23.67 -35.63 2.70
C TRP A 786 24.80 -34.60 2.75
N GLY A 787 25.81 -34.82 1.92
CA GLY A 787 26.91 -33.88 1.69
C GLY A 787 28.09 -34.00 2.68
N GLN A 788 28.96 -33.00 2.63
CA GLN A 788 30.17 -32.85 3.44
C GLN A 788 30.27 -31.43 4.02
N GLU A 789 30.30 -31.33 5.35
CA GLU A 789 30.58 -30.09 6.08
C GLU A 789 32.06 -29.69 5.91
N PRO A 790 32.40 -28.38 5.96
CA PRO A 790 33.79 -27.95 5.95
C PRO A 790 34.53 -28.44 7.22
N SER A 791 35.73 -28.99 7.04
CA SER A 791 36.48 -29.63 8.13
C SER A 791 36.74 -28.69 9.30
N GLY A 792 36.34 -29.11 10.50
CA GLY A 792 36.48 -28.34 11.74
C GLY A 792 35.30 -27.41 12.06
N ALA A 793 34.26 -27.37 11.21
CA ALA A 793 33.10 -26.54 11.46
C ALA A 793 32.30 -27.02 12.69
N THR A 794 32.32 -26.23 13.75
CA THR A 794 31.46 -26.42 14.93
C THR A 794 30.57 -25.20 15.15
N PRO A 795 29.26 -25.37 15.37
CA PRO A 795 28.41 -24.29 15.86
C PRO A 795 28.91 -23.79 17.23
N ALA A 796 28.74 -22.49 17.50
CA ALA A 796 29.03 -21.93 18.82
C ALA A 796 28.12 -22.58 19.89
N PRO A 797 28.65 -23.04 21.04
CA PRO A 797 27.86 -23.75 22.05
C PRO A 797 26.87 -22.82 22.76
N VAL A 798 25.63 -23.29 22.90
CA VAL A 798 24.60 -22.67 23.75
C VAL A 798 24.83 -23.08 25.19
N ALA A 799 24.67 -22.15 26.14
CA ALA A 799 24.87 -22.42 27.56
C ALA A 799 23.76 -23.31 28.17
N THR A 800 24.16 -24.30 28.98
CA THR A 800 23.26 -25.30 29.59
C THR A 800 23.29 -25.20 31.13
N PRO A 801 22.15 -25.19 31.84
CA PRO A 801 22.10 -25.02 33.29
C PRO A 801 22.40 -26.30 34.09
N THR A 802 22.88 -26.11 35.33
CA THR A 802 23.27 -27.18 36.27
C THR A 802 22.10 -27.59 37.21
N PRO A 803 21.88 -28.90 37.48
CA PRO A 803 20.78 -29.36 38.34
C PRO A 803 21.19 -29.64 39.80
N THR A 804 20.37 -29.22 40.77
CA THR A 804 20.42 -29.63 42.20
C THR A 804 19.03 -29.47 42.87
N PRO A 805 18.79 -29.95 44.11
CA PRO A 805 18.02 -31.17 44.35
C PRO A 805 16.58 -30.96 44.88
N ALA A 806 15.81 -32.05 44.98
CA ALA A 806 14.42 -32.04 45.46
C ALA A 806 14.29 -31.82 46.98
N PRO A 807 13.33 -30.99 47.46
CA PRO A 807 13.10 -30.73 48.88
C PRO A 807 11.94 -31.52 49.52
N THR A 808 11.96 -31.63 50.85
CA THR A 808 10.97 -32.30 51.70
C THR A 808 9.76 -31.42 52.03
N ALA A 809 8.68 -32.01 52.56
CA ALA A 809 7.36 -31.38 52.72
C ALA A 809 7.15 -30.57 54.03
N THR A 810 6.32 -29.49 53.92
CA THR A 810 5.25 -29.04 54.86
C THR A 810 5.67 -28.69 56.33
N PRO A 811 5.40 -27.46 56.85
CA PRO A 811 4.02 -27.03 57.12
C PRO A 811 3.64 -25.53 57.02
N THR A 812 2.34 -25.27 57.20
CA THR A 812 1.59 -24.01 57.12
C THR A 812 1.90 -22.99 58.24
N PRO A 813 1.87 -21.66 57.98
CA PRO A 813 2.02 -20.62 59.01
C PRO A 813 0.69 -20.20 59.69
N THR A 814 0.79 -19.61 60.88
CA THR A 814 -0.30 -18.98 61.65
C THR A 814 -0.25 -17.44 61.52
N ALA A 815 -1.40 -16.77 61.53
CA ALA A 815 -1.52 -15.31 61.34
C ALA A 815 -1.41 -14.48 62.64
N THR A 816 -1.01 -13.21 62.52
CA THR A 816 -1.16 -12.15 63.56
C THR A 816 -1.40 -10.77 62.94
N ALA A 817 -2.07 -9.90 63.71
CA ALA A 817 -2.77 -8.65 63.40
C ALA A 817 -2.04 -7.44 62.75
N THR A 818 -2.88 -6.53 62.22
CA THR A 818 -2.65 -5.10 61.90
C THR A 818 -2.31 -4.25 63.14
N PRO A 819 -1.81 -3.00 62.98
CA PRO A 819 -2.71 -1.85 63.27
C PRO A 819 -2.52 -0.55 62.44
N THR A 820 -3.67 0.04 62.07
CA THR A 820 -4.12 1.46 62.18
C THR A 820 -3.22 2.67 61.79
N ALA A 821 -3.87 3.72 61.26
CA ALA A 821 -3.26 4.92 60.65
C ALA A 821 -3.25 6.20 61.51
N ALA A 822 -2.56 7.24 61.01
CA ALA A 822 -2.53 8.63 61.51
C ALA A 822 -2.50 9.63 60.30
N PRO A 823 -2.81 10.94 60.47
CA PRO A 823 -3.62 11.65 59.46
C PRO A 823 -2.95 12.77 58.62
N THR A 824 -3.74 13.26 57.64
CA THR A 824 -3.47 14.27 56.61
C THR A 824 -3.22 15.70 57.12
N ILE A 825 -2.49 16.50 56.32
CA ILE A 825 -2.55 17.98 56.34
C ILE A 825 -2.62 18.53 54.91
N THR A 826 -3.34 19.64 54.71
CA THR A 826 -3.59 20.26 53.40
C THR A 826 -3.41 21.78 53.47
N PRO A 827 -2.64 22.41 52.55
CA PRO A 827 -2.70 23.84 52.27
C PRO A 827 -3.43 24.16 50.94
N THR A 828 -4.08 25.33 50.89
CA THR A 828 -4.85 25.84 49.74
C THR A 828 -3.94 26.58 48.74
N PRO A 829 -4.19 26.51 47.41
CA PRO A 829 -3.34 27.17 46.41
C PRO A 829 -3.59 28.69 46.29
N THR A 830 -2.54 29.42 45.91
CA THR A 830 -2.58 30.86 45.55
C THR A 830 -2.79 31.04 44.04
N ILE A 831 -3.57 32.04 43.65
CA ILE A 831 -3.91 32.35 42.25
C ILE A 831 -2.78 33.17 41.59
N THR A 832 -2.42 32.83 40.35
CA THR A 832 -1.51 33.60 39.48
C THR A 832 -2.16 33.81 38.10
N ALA A 833 -1.75 34.87 37.39
CA ALA A 833 -2.53 35.49 36.31
C ALA A 833 -2.71 34.68 35.01
N THR A 834 -3.82 34.95 34.33
CA THR A 834 -4.18 34.46 32.99
C THR A 834 -3.29 35.09 31.91
N PRO A 835 -2.73 34.31 30.96
CA PRO A 835 -2.09 34.86 29.77
C PRO A 835 -3.12 35.41 28.76
N THR A 836 -2.80 36.53 28.12
CA THR A 836 -3.63 37.16 27.08
C THR A 836 -3.68 36.30 25.81
N PRO A 837 -4.84 36.15 25.14
CA PRO A 837 -4.92 35.35 23.91
C PRO A 837 -4.13 35.96 22.75
N THR A 838 -3.42 35.10 22.03
CA THR A 838 -2.83 35.40 20.71
C THR A 838 -3.95 35.81 19.73
N PRO A 839 -3.79 36.88 18.91
CA PRO A 839 -4.83 37.31 17.99
C PRO A 839 -5.08 36.27 16.89
N ALA A 840 -6.35 36.15 16.49
CA ALA A 840 -6.75 35.39 15.31
C ALA A 840 -6.13 35.99 14.02
N PRO A 841 -5.94 35.19 12.94
CA PRO A 841 -5.45 35.70 11.67
C PRO A 841 -6.38 36.80 11.15
N THR A 842 -5.83 38.00 10.93
CA THR A 842 -6.54 39.11 10.30
C THR A 842 -6.95 38.73 8.89
N SER A 843 -8.20 39.00 8.51
CA SER A 843 -8.67 38.84 7.14
C SER A 843 -7.82 39.67 6.17
N THR A 844 -7.20 38.99 5.21
CA THR A 844 -6.56 39.63 4.05
C THR A 844 -7.56 40.58 3.40
N PRO A 845 -7.18 41.82 3.02
CA PRO A 845 -8.07 42.72 2.30
C PRO A 845 -8.66 42.05 1.06
N ALA A 846 -9.93 42.28 0.80
CA ALA A 846 -10.58 41.83 -0.42
C ALA A 846 -10.05 42.64 -1.62
N TYR A 847 -8.91 42.22 -2.16
CA TYR A 847 -8.41 42.66 -3.46
C TYR A 847 -9.40 42.19 -4.54
N SER A 848 -10.35 43.08 -4.85
CA SER A 848 -11.41 42.90 -5.84
C SER A 848 -10.86 43.10 -7.27
N ASP A 849 -9.84 42.32 -7.61
CA ASP A 849 -9.20 42.41 -8.92
C ASP A 849 -9.54 41.20 -9.79
N ASP A 850 -10.25 41.49 -10.88
CA ASP A 850 -10.71 40.55 -11.90
C ASP A 850 -10.61 41.16 -13.32
N THR A 851 -9.83 42.23 -13.52
CA THR A 851 -9.70 42.86 -14.86
C THR A 851 -8.92 42.00 -15.87
N ASN A 852 -8.28 40.93 -15.40
CA ASN A 852 -7.52 39.94 -16.18
C ASN A 852 -6.53 40.61 -17.15
N ASP A 853 -5.69 41.50 -16.63
CA ASP A 853 -4.75 42.34 -17.38
C ASP A 853 -3.26 41.98 -17.21
N ASP A 854 -2.92 40.87 -16.55
CA ASP A 854 -1.55 40.38 -16.34
C ASP A 854 -0.94 39.62 -17.52
N TRP A 855 -1.50 39.77 -18.73
CA TRP A 855 -1.01 39.09 -19.93
C TRP A 855 0.37 39.61 -20.35
N LEU A 856 1.26 38.67 -20.70
CA LEU A 856 2.64 38.94 -21.04
C LEU A 856 2.91 38.83 -22.55
N TYR A 857 3.94 39.52 -23.03
CA TYR A 857 4.28 39.59 -24.46
C TYR A 857 5.80 39.43 -24.66
N VAL A 858 6.21 39.04 -25.86
CA VAL A 858 7.62 38.92 -26.24
C VAL A 858 8.07 40.14 -27.04
N SER A 859 9.20 40.73 -26.65
CA SER A 859 9.81 41.91 -27.27
C SER A 859 11.33 41.68 -27.41
N GLY A 860 11.75 41.15 -28.57
CA GLY A 860 13.11 40.64 -28.76
C GLY A 860 13.39 39.47 -27.84
N ASN A 861 14.54 39.46 -27.16
CA ASN A 861 14.91 38.44 -26.17
C ASN A 861 14.28 38.63 -24.76
N LYS A 862 13.17 39.37 -24.64
CA LYS A 862 12.55 39.73 -23.35
C LYS A 862 11.07 39.37 -23.31
N ILE A 863 10.62 38.88 -22.15
CA ILE A 863 9.20 38.87 -21.79
C ILE A 863 8.88 40.22 -21.11
N VAL A 864 7.75 40.83 -21.48
CA VAL A 864 7.28 42.13 -20.96
C VAL A 864 5.82 42.08 -20.51
N ASP A 865 5.46 42.95 -19.57
CA ASP A 865 4.08 43.22 -19.14
C ASP A 865 3.26 43.97 -20.22
N LYS A 866 1.96 44.18 -19.96
CA LYS A 866 1.04 44.94 -20.83
C LYS A 866 1.42 46.41 -21.04
N ASP A 867 2.26 46.99 -20.19
CA ASP A 867 2.74 48.37 -20.30
C ASP A 867 4.14 48.42 -20.99
N GLY A 868 4.67 47.26 -21.41
CA GLY A 868 5.95 47.11 -22.10
C GLY A 868 7.18 46.98 -21.20
N ARG A 869 7.00 46.79 -19.89
CA ARG A 869 8.12 46.67 -18.94
C ARG A 869 8.61 45.21 -18.84
N PRO A 870 9.92 44.94 -18.81
CA PRO A 870 10.45 43.59 -18.61
C PRO A 870 10.00 42.93 -17.29
N VAL A 871 9.81 41.62 -17.33
CA VAL A 871 9.46 40.80 -16.14
C VAL A 871 10.36 39.57 -16.05
N TRP A 872 10.59 39.06 -14.85
CA TRP A 872 11.41 37.86 -14.64
C TRP A 872 10.59 36.72 -14.03
N LEU A 873 10.23 35.76 -14.89
CA LEU A 873 9.54 34.52 -14.50
C LEU A 873 10.55 33.62 -13.78
N THR A 874 10.36 33.42 -12.47
CA THR A 874 11.22 32.61 -11.61
C THR A 874 10.33 31.68 -10.78
N GLY A 875 10.33 30.39 -11.12
CA GLY A 875 9.29 29.47 -10.65
C GLY A 875 9.78 28.06 -10.28
N VAL A 876 8.82 27.15 -10.13
CA VAL A 876 9.04 25.77 -9.68
C VAL A 876 8.07 24.81 -10.37
N ASN A 877 8.50 23.57 -10.60
CA ASN A 877 7.67 22.50 -11.14
C ASN A 877 6.99 21.75 -9.99
N TRP A 878 5.66 21.55 -10.05
CA TRP A 878 4.96 20.62 -9.14
C TRP A 878 4.22 19.57 -9.98
N PHE A 879 4.72 18.33 -10.02
CA PHE A 879 4.16 17.27 -10.85
C PHE A 879 3.08 16.45 -10.15
N GLY A 880 2.29 15.69 -10.92
CA GLY A 880 1.27 14.74 -10.42
C GLY A 880 0.05 14.57 -11.34
N TYR A 881 -0.40 15.64 -12.01
CA TYR A 881 -1.49 15.55 -13.01
C TYR A 881 -1.07 14.75 -14.28
N ASN A 882 0.22 14.41 -14.39
CA ASN A 882 0.78 13.44 -15.32
C ASN A 882 0.88 12.00 -14.75
N THR A 883 1.05 11.80 -13.44
CA THR A 883 1.59 10.54 -12.87
C THR A 883 0.57 9.42 -12.63
N GLY A 884 -0.73 9.69 -12.77
CA GLY A 884 -1.82 8.76 -12.43
C GLY A 884 -2.43 8.96 -11.04
N THR A 885 -1.89 9.88 -10.24
CA THR A 885 -2.52 10.36 -8.99
C THR A 885 -3.66 11.36 -9.27
N ASN A 886 -3.71 11.93 -10.48
CA ASN A 886 -4.76 12.80 -11.04
C ASN A 886 -4.94 14.14 -10.31
N VAL A 887 -3.98 14.49 -9.46
CA VAL A 887 -3.75 15.77 -8.76
C VAL A 887 -2.25 15.94 -8.58
N PHE A 888 -1.78 17.05 -8.02
CA PHE A 888 -0.40 17.15 -7.59
C PHE A 888 0.00 16.03 -6.62
N ASP A 889 1.21 15.49 -6.81
CA ASP A 889 1.79 14.52 -5.89
C ASP A 889 2.11 15.20 -4.54
N GLY A 890 1.89 14.49 -3.44
CA GLY A 890 2.04 15.02 -2.08
C GLY A 890 0.76 15.53 -1.41
N VAL A 891 -0.34 15.70 -2.15
CA VAL A 891 -1.66 16.13 -1.59
C VAL A 891 -2.32 15.03 -0.71
N TRP A 892 -1.68 13.87 -0.58
CA TRP A 892 -1.95 12.88 0.46
C TRP A 892 -1.30 13.18 1.82
N SER A 893 -0.32 14.09 1.87
CA SER A 893 0.41 14.48 3.10
C SER A 893 0.32 15.99 3.41
N CYS A 894 0.33 16.87 2.41
CA CYS A 894 0.29 18.32 2.59
C CYS A 894 -1.04 18.96 2.14
N ASN A 895 -1.35 20.16 2.66
CA ASN A 895 -2.55 20.90 2.26
C ASN A 895 -2.26 21.73 1.00
N LEU A 896 -3.04 21.50 -0.05
CA LEU A 896 -2.88 22.12 -1.36
C LEU A 896 -2.84 23.65 -1.27
N LYS A 897 -3.78 24.26 -0.55
CA LYS A 897 -3.88 25.73 -0.49
C LYS A 897 -2.73 26.36 0.29
N SER A 898 -2.35 25.82 1.45
CA SER A 898 -1.20 26.35 2.21
C SER A 898 0.11 26.13 1.48
N THR A 899 0.28 25.02 0.75
CA THR A 899 1.49 24.74 -0.02
C THR A 899 1.64 25.72 -1.20
N LEU A 900 0.57 25.98 -1.96
CA LEU A 900 0.59 27.02 -3.01
C LEU A 900 0.90 28.41 -2.44
N ALA A 901 0.31 28.76 -1.29
CA ALA A 901 0.60 30.01 -0.59
C ALA A 901 2.05 30.10 -0.11
N GLU A 902 2.66 29.00 0.34
CA GLU A 902 4.03 28.99 0.83
C GLU A 902 5.07 28.99 -0.29
N ILE A 903 4.79 28.34 -1.42
CA ILE A 903 5.55 28.49 -2.68
C ILE A 903 5.60 29.98 -3.07
N ALA A 904 4.45 30.67 -3.06
CA ALA A 904 4.39 32.11 -3.34
C ALA A 904 5.10 32.96 -2.26
N ASN A 905 4.93 32.64 -0.96
CA ASN A 905 5.64 33.32 0.13
C ASN A 905 7.17 33.28 -0.04
N ARG A 906 7.69 32.15 -0.56
CA ARG A 906 9.11 31.88 -0.82
C ARG A 906 9.62 32.45 -2.14
N GLY A 907 8.80 33.19 -2.89
CA GLY A 907 9.25 34.01 -4.00
C GLY A 907 9.18 33.37 -5.38
N PHE A 908 8.61 32.17 -5.50
CA PHE A 908 8.25 31.61 -6.80
C PHE A 908 7.04 32.36 -7.34
N ASN A 909 7.17 33.02 -8.49
CA ASN A 909 6.09 33.78 -9.13
C ASN A 909 5.41 33.02 -10.28
N LEU A 910 5.96 31.85 -10.65
CA LEU A 910 5.44 30.93 -11.65
C LEU A 910 5.42 29.48 -11.11
N LEU A 911 4.36 28.75 -11.43
CA LEU A 911 4.22 27.31 -11.20
C LEU A 911 4.13 26.59 -12.57
N ARG A 912 5.11 25.74 -12.92
CA ARG A 912 4.99 24.82 -14.07
C ARG A 912 4.21 23.59 -13.60
N VAL A 913 3.15 23.25 -14.34
CA VAL A 913 2.21 22.19 -13.99
C VAL A 913 2.26 21.06 -15.02
N PRO A 914 3.11 20.04 -14.79
CA PRO A 914 3.07 18.76 -15.50
C PRO A 914 1.69 18.08 -15.46
N ILE A 915 1.01 18.06 -16.61
CA ILE A 915 -0.29 17.41 -16.82
C ILE A 915 -0.27 16.51 -18.06
N SER A 916 -1.00 15.39 -18.02
CA SER A 916 -1.11 14.48 -19.17
C SER A 916 -2.24 14.87 -20.13
N ALA A 917 -2.00 14.74 -21.44
CA ALA A 917 -3.03 14.97 -22.47
C ALA A 917 -4.23 14.02 -22.30
N GLU A 918 -3.99 12.75 -21.95
CA GLU A 918 -5.03 11.78 -21.59
C GLU A 918 -5.94 12.26 -20.45
N LEU A 919 -5.42 12.89 -19.39
CA LEU A 919 -6.25 13.41 -18.30
C LEU A 919 -7.14 14.56 -18.78
N ILE A 920 -6.61 15.46 -19.60
CA ILE A 920 -7.36 16.58 -20.18
C ILE A 920 -8.44 16.07 -21.16
N LEU A 921 -8.13 15.06 -21.97
CA LEU A 921 -9.09 14.41 -22.86
C LEU A 921 -10.21 13.69 -22.08
N ASN A 922 -9.89 13.02 -20.96
CA ASN A 922 -10.88 12.46 -20.06
C ASN A 922 -11.80 13.57 -19.50
N TRP A 923 -11.24 14.65 -18.97
CA TRP A 923 -12.01 15.80 -18.48
C TRP A 923 -12.93 16.41 -19.56
N SER A 924 -12.45 16.51 -20.81
CA SER A 924 -13.26 16.99 -21.95
C SER A 924 -14.47 16.11 -22.28
N GLN A 925 -14.42 14.83 -21.90
CA GLN A 925 -15.46 13.83 -22.11
C GLN A 925 -16.37 13.63 -20.89
N GLY A 926 -16.17 14.42 -19.82
CA GLY A 926 -16.87 14.25 -18.54
C GLY A 926 -16.39 13.05 -17.72
N ILE A 927 -15.22 12.50 -18.04
CA ILE A 927 -14.56 11.43 -17.30
C ILE A 927 -13.59 12.08 -16.32
N TYR A 928 -13.78 11.85 -15.02
CA TYR A 928 -12.93 12.44 -13.97
C TYR A 928 -12.24 11.31 -13.18
N PRO A 929 -11.01 10.93 -13.57
CA PRO A 929 -10.19 9.98 -12.81
C PRO A 929 -10.07 10.40 -11.33
N LYS A 930 -10.13 9.44 -10.41
CA LYS A 930 -10.18 9.72 -8.98
C LYS A 930 -8.90 10.45 -8.53
N PRO A 931 -9.00 11.62 -7.88
CA PRO A 931 -7.83 12.30 -7.32
C PRO A 931 -7.31 11.60 -6.05
N ASN A 932 -5.98 11.54 -5.90
CA ASN A 932 -5.30 10.96 -4.74
C ASN A 932 -5.11 11.98 -3.60
N ILE A 933 -6.19 12.26 -2.87
CA ILE A 933 -6.23 13.31 -1.83
C ILE A 933 -6.44 12.69 -0.45
N ASN A 934 -5.77 13.27 0.57
CA ASN A 934 -6.06 13.03 1.98
C ASN A 934 -6.95 14.16 2.54
N TYR A 935 -8.26 13.91 2.66
CA TYR A 935 -9.27 14.91 3.01
C TYR A 935 -9.22 15.42 4.47
N TYR A 936 -8.44 14.81 5.36
CA TYR A 936 -8.17 15.42 6.69
C TYR A 936 -7.17 16.58 6.59
N VAL A 937 -6.22 16.46 5.68
CA VAL A 937 -5.26 17.53 5.36
C VAL A 937 -5.88 18.53 4.37
N ASN A 938 -6.81 18.07 3.53
CA ASN A 938 -7.47 18.86 2.48
C ASN A 938 -9.02 18.78 2.58
N PRO A 939 -9.64 19.21 3.70
CA PRO A 939 -11.09 19.11 3.89
C PRO A 939 -11.89 19.96 2.90
N GLU A 940 -11.31 21.05 2.38
CA GLU A 940 -11.88 21.89 1.33
C GLU A 940 -12.01 21.19 -0.03
N LEU A 941 -11.36 20.01 -0.19
CA LEU A 941 -11.42 19.18 -1.39
C LEU A 941 -12.35 17.96 -1.24
N GLU A 942 -13.04 17.75 -0.10
CA GLU A 942 -13.92 16.58 0.07
C GLU A 942 -15.03 16.58 -1.00
N GLY A 943 -15.18 15.45 -1.68
CA GLY A 943 -16.16 15.27 -2.77
C GLY A 943 -15.78 15.91 -4.10
N LYS A 944 -14.63 16.59 -4.22
CA LYS A 944 -14.17 17.19 -5.48
C LYS A 944 -13.56 16.18 -6.43
N ASN A 945 -13.89 16.30 -7.72
CA ASN A 945 -13.24 15.52 -8.78
C ASN A 945 -11.93 16.17 -9.26
N SER A 946 -11.10 15.46 -10.02
CA SER A 946 -9.77 15.94 -10.44
C SER A 946 -9.76 17.26 -11.21
N LEU A 947 -10.81 17.56 -12.00
CA LEU A 947 -10.94 18.86 -12.68
C LEU A 947 -11.35 19.97 -11.70
N GLU A 948 -12.28 19.72 -10.77
CA GLU A 948 -12.66 20.71 -9.74
C GLU A 948 -11.48 21.03 -8.81
N VAL A 949 -10.62 20.06 -8.52
CA VAL A 949 -9.40 20.29 -7.74
C VAL A 949 -8.43 21.16 -8.54
N PHE A 950 -8.33 20.97 -9.86
CA PHE A 950 -7.52 21.85 -10.71
C PHE A 950 -8.11 23.27 -10.84
N ASP A 951 -9.44 23.42 -10.90
CA ASP A 951 -10.07 24.74 -10.78
C ASP A 951 -9.71 25.43 -9.45
N ILE A 952 -9.63 24.66 -8.35
CA ILE A 952 -9.19 25.17 -7.04
C ILE A 952 -7.69 25.50 -7.03
N VAL A 953 -6.84 24.81 -7.80
CA VAL A 953 -5.43 25.21 -8.02
C VAL A 953 -5.38 26.59 -8.68
N VAL A 954 -6.05 26.77 -9.82
CA VAL A 954 -6.08 28.04 -10.56
C VAL A 954 -6.59 29.17 -9.67
N GLN A 955 -7.75 28.98 -9.02
CA GLN A 955 -8.33 29.96 -8.09
C GLN A 955 -7.38 30.30 -6.92
N THR A 956 -6.68 29.32 -6.34
CA THR A 956 -5.77 29.57 -5.22
C THR A 956 -4.49 30.29 -5.68
N CYS A 957 -3.95 29.93 -6.84
CA CYS A 957 -2.84 30.66 -7.45
C CYS A 957 -3.22 32.14 -7.67
N LYS A 958 -4.42 32.40 -8.20
CA LYS A 958 -4.98 33.76 -8.33
C LYS A 958 -5.14 34.46 -6.98
N GLU A 959 -5.63 33.77 -5.94
CA GLU A 959 -5.78 34.31 -4.58
C GLU A 959 -4.44 34.78 -3.98
N VAL A 960 -3.32 34.14 -4.33
CA VAL A 960 -1.96 34.42 -3.82
C VAL A 960 -1.00 35.09 -4.82
N GLY A 961 -1.47 35.56 -5.98
CA GLY A 961 -0.64 36.26 -6.97
C GLY A 961 0.42 35.40 -7.68
N LEU A 962 0.28 34.07 -7.58
CA LEU A 962 1.11 33.08 -8.27
C LEU A 962 0.53 32.81 -9.65
N LYS A 963 1.36 32.85 -10.71
CA LYS A 963 0.92 32.52 -12.07
C LYS A 963 1.25 31.08 -12.43
N ILE A 964 0.57 30.54 -13.45
CA ILE A 964 0.65 29.15 -13.89
C ILE A 964 1.17 29.09 -15.33
N MET A 965 2.04 28.10 -15.57
CA MET A 965 2.35 27.55 -16.88
C MET A 965 1.83 26.12 -16.95
N LEU A 966 0.94 25.82 -17.89
CA LEU A 966 0.54 24.44 -18.19
C LEU A 966 1.67 23.76 -18.97
N ASP A 967 1.96 22.50 -18.64
CA ASP A 967 2.90 21.64 -19.39
C ASP A 967 2.21 20.32 -19.77
N ILE A 968 2.20 19.98 -21.06
CA ILE A 968 1.77 18.64 -21.51
C ILE A 968 2.91 17.64 -21.33
N HIS A 969 3.09 17.19 -20.09
CA HIS A 969 4.23 16.39 -19.68
C HIS A 969 4.28 15.00 -20.33
N SER A 970 3.12 14.48 -20.74
CA SER A 970 2.99 13.16 -21.33
C SER A 970 1.70 13.01 -22.13
N ILE A 971 1.72 12.14 -23.15
CA ILE A 971 0.52 11.81 -23.93
C ILE A 971 -0.47 10.97 -23.08
N LYS A 972 0.05 10.02 -22.30
CA LYS A 972 -0.68 9.15 -21.36
C LYS A 972 -0.60 9.66 -19.92
N THR A 973 -1.57 9.28 -19.08
CA THR A 973 -1.51 9.50 -17.63
C THR A 973 -0.72 8.37 -16.97
N ASP A 974 0.60 8.54 -16.88
CA ASP A 974 1.58 7.58 -16.36
C ASP A 974 2.77 8.35 -15.74
N ALA A 975 3.27 7.91 -14.58
CA ALA A 975 4.46 8.49 -13.95
C ALA A 975 5.70 8.43 -14.85
N MET A 976 5.82 7.37 -15.65
CA MET A 976 6.88 7.21 -16.66
C MET A 976 6.44 7.72 -18.03
N GLY A 977 5.29 8.40 -18.16
CA GLY A 977 4.73 8.85 -19.43
C GLY A 977 5.60 9.86 -20.20
N HIS A 978 6.54 10.51 -19.51
CA HIS A 978 7.51 11.44 -20.11
C HIS A 978 8.51 10.73 -21.05
N ILE A 979 8.79 9.43 -20.85
CA ILE A 979 9.74 8.65 -21.69
C ILE A 979 9.24 8.40 -23.13
N TYR A 980 8.06 8.92 -23.50
CA TYR A 980 7.57 8.85 -24.87
C TYR A 980 8.13 10.03 -25.68
N PRO A 981 8.94 9.77 -26.73
CA PRO A 981 9.70 10.81 -27.45
C PRO A 981 8.84 11.83 -28.19
N VAL A 982 7.56 11.52 -28.44
CA VAL A 982 6.64 12.27 -29.27
C VAL A 982 5.26 12.40 -28.61
N TRP A 983 4.46 13.36 -29.07
CA TRP A 983 3.15 13.75 -28.56
C TRP A 983 1.98 12.86 -29.05
N TYR A 984 2.27 11.62 -29.44
CA TYR A 984 1.31 10.65 -29.98
C TYR A 984 1.78 9.22 -29.75
N ASP A 985 0.88 8.24 -29.84
CA ASP A 985 1.20 6.81 -29.77
C ASP A 985 0.12 5.94 -30.47
N ASP A 986 0.16 4.62 -30.28
CA ASP A 986 -0.80 3.66 -30.86
C ASP A 986 -2.27 3.88 -30.43
N LYS A 987 -2.52 4.69 -29.39
CA LYS A 987 -3.84 5.00 -28.82
C LYS A 987 -4.27 6.45 -29.12
N TYR A 988 -3.33 7.40 -29.10
CA TYR A 988 -3.61 8.83 -29.22
C TYR A 988 -2.91 9.47 -30.43
N THR A 989 -3.69 10.15 -31.27
CA THR A 989 -3.18 10.85 -32.46
C THR A 989 -2.63 12.26 -32.11
N PRO A 990 -1.78 12.86 -32.97
CA PRO A 990 -1.42 14.27 -32.84
C PRO A 990 -2.65 15.19 -32.74
N GLU A 991 -3.72 14.88 -33.47
CA GLU A 991 -4.99 15.60 -33.40
C GLU A 991 -5.66 15.49 -32.02
N ASP A 992 -5.48 14.40 -31.27
CA ASP A 992 -6.00 14.27 -29.90
C ASP A 992 -5.18 15.12 -28.91
N PHE A 993 -3.85 15.16 -29.09
CA PHE A 993 -2.97 16.08 -28.37
C PHE A 993 -3.34 17.56 -28.63
N TYR A 994 -3.60 17.95 -29.88
CA TYR A 994 -4.08 19.31 -30.18
C TYR A 994 -5.44 19.61 -29.53
N LYS A 995 -6.41 18.68 -29.60
CA LYS A 995 -7.73 18.81 -28.94
C LYS A 995 -7.61 18.99 -27.43
N ALA A 996 -6.68 18.29 -26.78
CA ALA A 996 -6.43 18.43 -25.34
C ALA A 996 -6.02 19.89 -25.02
N CYS A 997 -5.02 20.40 -25.73
CA CYS A 997 -4.51 21.76 -25.54
C CYS A 997 -5.57 22.83 -25.85
N GLU A 998 -6.31 22.68 -26.94
CA GLU A 998 -7.42 23.57 -27.31
C GLU A 998 -8.55 23.56 -26.27
N TRP A 999 -8.91 22.40 -25.73
CA TRP A 999 -10.00 22.28 -24.75
C TRP A 999 -9.65 22.97 -23.42
N ILE A 1000 -8.47 22.71 -22.85
CA ILE A 1000 -8.08 23.35 -21.58
C ILE A 1000 -7.82 24.84 -21.76
N THR A 1001 -7.28 25.26 -22.91
CA THR A 1001 -7.22 26.68 -23.29
C THR A 1001 -8.61 27.30 -23.32
N ASN A 1002 -9.60 26.65 -23.96
CA ASN A 1002 -10.95 27.19 -24.03
C ASN A 1002 -11.67 27.27 -22.67
N ARG A 1003 -11.30 26.42 -21.71
CA ARG A 1003 -11.80 26.49 -20.32
C ARG A 1003 -11.29 27.75 -19.61
N TYR A 1004 -9.98 28.03 -19.68
CA TYR A 1004 -9.33 29.08 -18.88
C TYR A 1004 -8.96 30.35 -19.66
N LYS A 1005 -9.36 30.50 -20.94
CA LYS A 1005 -9.04 31.64 -21.83
C LYS A 1005 -9.33 33.06 -21.30
N ASN A 1006 -10.17 33.18 -20.28
CA ASN A 1006 -10.53 34.46 -19.65
C ASN A 1006 -9.82 34.69 -18.30
N ASP A 1007 -8.97 33.76 -17.86
CA ASP A 1007 -8.28 33.82 -16.57
C ASP A 1007 -6.77 34.00 -16.77
N ASP A 1008 -6.28 35.20 -16.46
CA ASP A 1008 -4.86 35.57 -16.56
C ASP A 1008 -3.97 34.98 -15.46
N THR A 1009 -4.48 34.01 -14.69
CA THR A 1009 -3.64 33.17 -13.82
C THR A 1009 -2.80 32.20 -14.64
N ILE A 1010 -3.35 31.65 -15.73
CA ILE A 1010 -2.61 30.81 -16.67
C ILE A 1010 -2.07 31.72 -17.79
N ILE A 1011 -0.77 32.07 -17.70
CA ILE A 1011 -0.13 33.04 -18.58
C ILE A 1011 0.68 32.40 -19.72
N ALA A 1012 1.04 31.13 -19.57
CA ALA A 1012 1.93 30.41 -20.47
C ALA A 1012 1.47 28.97 -20.70
N PHE A 1013 1.80 28.44 -21.87
CA PHE A 1013 1.49 27.06 -22.28
C PHE A 1013 2.75 26.43 -22.88
N ASP A 1014 3.32 25.48 -22.16
CA ASP A 1014 4.43 24.63 -22.56
C ASP A 1014 3.89 23.42 -23.30
N LEU A 1015 4.26 23.29 -24.57
CA LEU A 1015 3.46 22.51 -25.52
C LEU A 1015 3.60 20.99 -25.35
N LYS A 1016 4.80 20.49 -25.03
CA LYS A 1016 5.09 19.08 -24.71
C LYS A 1016 6.44 18.98 -24.02
N ASN A 1017 6.47 18.46 -22.80
CA ASN A 1017 7.71 18.12 -22.11
C ASN A 1017 8.57 17.17 -22.93
N GLU A 1018 9.83 17.52 -23.11
CA GLU A 1018 10.92 16.70 -23.61
C GLU A 1018 10.60 15.89 -24.88
N PRO A 1019 10.50 16.54 -26.04
CA PRO A 1019 10.65 15.87 -27.32
C PRO A 1019 12.07 15.28 -27.41
N HIS A 1020 12.20 14.00 -27.73
CA HIS A 1020 13.49 13.29 -27.68
C HIS A 1020 13.58 12.08 -28.61
N GLY A 1021 14.59 11.23 -28.45
CA GLY A 1021 14.82 10.02 -29.22
C GLY A 1021 15.99 10.17 -30.18
N LYS A 1022 16.71 9.08 -30.41
CA LYS A 1022 17.99 9.03 -31.11
C LYS A 1022 17.80 8.48 -32.52
N PRO A 1023 17.90 9.31 -33.59
CA PRO A 1023 17.63 8.88 -34.96
C PRO A 1023 18.44 7.66 -35.43
N TRP A 1024 19.61 7.39 -34.84
CA TRP A 1024 20.44 6.23 -35.16
C TRP A 1024 20.04 4.92 -34.45
N GLN A 1025 19.31 5.00 -33.34
CA GLN A 1025 19.01 3.85 -32.47
C GLN A 1025 17.52 3.54 -32.42
N ASP A 1026 16.67 4.57 -32.29
CA ASP A 1026 15.28 4.41 -31.90
C ASP A 1026 14.34 4.34 -33.11
N ALA A 1027 13.22 3.62 -32.95
CA ALA A 1027 12.20 3.49 -33.98
C ALA A 1027 11.32 4.75 -34.10
N THR A 1028 11.16 5.49 -33.00
CA THR A 1028 10.39 6.73 -32.89
C THR A 1028 11.27 7.78 -32.21
N PHE A 1029 11.34 8.98 -32.79
CA PHE A 1029 12.12 10.11 -32.28
C PHE A 1029 11.49 11.42 -32.76
N ALA A 1030 11.53 12.48 -31.95
CA ALA A 1030 11.20 13.83 -32.37
C ALA A 1030 12.32 14.42 -33.24
N LYS A 1031 11.95 15.14 -34.29
CA LYS A 1031 12.88 15.86 -35.18
C LYS A 1031 12.51 17.33 -35.36
N TRP A 1032 13.37 18.10 -36.01
CA TRP A 1032 13.16 19.54 -36.25
C TRP A 1032 13.63 19.96 -37.66
N ASP A 1033 12.70 20.15 -38.58
CA ASP A 1033 12.93 20.70 -39.93
C ASP A 1033 11.64 21.36 -40.48
N ASP A 1034 11.62 21.76 -41.77
CA ASP A 1034 10.44 22.32 -42.43
C ASP A 1034 9.54 21.28 -43.13
N SER A 1035 9.65 19.98 -42.80
CA SER A 1035 8.70 18.96 -43.27
C SER A 1035 7.36 19.03 -42.52
N THR A 1036 6.36 18.30 -43.01
CA THR A 1036 5.11 18.04 -42.28
C THR A 1036 5.03 16.58 -41.80
N ASP A 1037 6.19 15.97 -41.52
CA ASP A 1037 6.24 14.58 -41.05
C ASP A 1037 5.64 14.47 -39.64
N ILE A 1038 4.98 13.35 -39.34
CA ILE A 1038 4.24 13.16 -38.09
C ILE A 1038 5.11 13.32 -36.82
N ASN A 1039 6.42 13.09 -36.93
CA ASN A 1039 7.38 13.24 -35.84
C ASN A 1039 8.18 14.56 -35.86
N ASN A 1040 7.83 15.52 -36.71
CA ASN A 1040 8.47 16.84 -36.73
C ASN A 1040 7.88 17.75 -35.65
N TRP A 1041 8.67 18.00 -34.60
CA TRP A 1041 8.24 18.81 -33.46
C TRP A 1041 7.97 20.25 -33.85
N LYS A 1042 8.78 20.85 -34.74
CA LYS A 1042 8.52 22.21 -35.25
C LYS A 1042 7.11 22.35 -35.83
N TYR A 1043 6.69 21.39 -36.66
CA TYR A 1043 5.38 21.39 -37.31
C TYR A 1043 4.22 21.20 -36.34
N ALA A 1044 4.37 20.27 -35.38
CA ALA A 1044 3.36 20.02 -34.35
C ALA A 1044 3.24 21.16 -33.34
N ALA A 1045 4.37 21.73 -32.89
CA ALA A 1045 4.41 22.92 -32.04
C ALA A 1045 3.74 24.11 -32.73
N GLU A 1046 4.08 24.39 -34.00
CA GLU A 1046 3.40 25.42 -34.79
C GLU A 1046 1.89 25.18 -34.93
N THR A 1047 1.45 23.93 -35.12
CA THR A 1047 0.03 23.59 -35.28
C THR A 1047 -0.73 23.76 -33.97
N CYS A 1048 -0.21 23.19 -32.87
CA CYS A 1048 -0.80 23.29 -31.54
C CYS A 1048 -0.87 24.75 -31.06
N ALA A 1049 0.22 25.51 -31.20
CA ALA A 1049 0.28 26.93 -30.87
C ALA A 1049 -0.76 27.76 -31.62
N LYS A 1050 -0.95 27.50 -32.93
CA LYS A 1050 -1.95 28.20 -33.75
C LYS A 1050 -3.38 27.85 -33.33
N GLY A 1051 -3.64 26.63 -32.85
CA GLY A 1051 -4.90 26.26 -32.20
C GLY A 1051 -5.15 27.06 -30.91
N ILE A 1052 -4.22 26.95 -29.95
CA ILE A 1052 -4.26 27.66 -28.65
C ILE A 1052 -4.47 29.17 -28.85
N LEU A 1053 -3.66 29.82 -29.69
CA LEU A 1053 -3.69 31.27 -29.89
C LEU A 1053 -4.91 31.78 -30.67
N ASN A 1054 -5.64 30.91 -31.36
CA ASN A 1054 -6.95 31.25 -31.92
C ASN A 1054 -8.09 31.21 -30.88
N ILE A 1055 -7.85 30.59 -29.72
CA ILE A 1055 -8.79 30.50 -28.60
C ILE A 1055 -8.47 31.52 -27.51
N ASN A 1056 -7.18 31.66 -27.15
CA ASN A 1056 -6.66 32.73 -26.31
C ASN A 1056 -5.39 33.34 -26.96
N PRO A 1057 -5.48 34.50 -27.63
CA PRO A 1057 -4.34 35.14 -28.30
C PRO A 1057 -3.33 35.78 -27.32
N ASN A 1058 -3.59 35.73 -26.01
CA ASN A 1058 -2.76 36.37 -25.00
C ASN A 1058 -1.75 35.43 -24.32
N LEU A 1059 -1.90 34.11 -24.42
CA LEU A 1059 -0.96 33.14 -23.83
C LEU A 1059 0.44 33.26 -24.45
N LEU A 1060 1.47 33.20 -23.61
CA LEU A 1060 2.81 32.83 -24.08
C LEU A 1060 2.82 31.36 -24.50
N ILE A 1061 3.50 31.07 -25.60
CA ILE A 1061 3.71 29.71 -26.10
C ILE A 1061 5.17 29.35 -25.85
N VAL A 1062 5.36 28.35 -25.00
CA VAL A 1062 6.67 27.86 -24.57
C VAL A 1062 6.97 26.57 -25.34
N ILE A 1063 8.15 26.52 -25.95
CA ILE A 1063 8.51 25.51 -26.94
C ILE A 1063 9.88 24.94 -26.62
N GLU A 1064 9.89 23.68 -26.20
CA GLU A 1064 11.13 22.94 -25.98
C GLU A 1064 11.84 22.54 -27.27
N GLY A 1065 13.11 22.14 -27.14
CA GLY A 1065 13.92 21.59 -28.23
C GLY A 1065 13.64 20.12 -28.52
N ILE A 1066 14.65 19.41 -29.02
CA ILE A 1066 14.65 17.95 -29.20
C ILE A 1066 15.85 17.34 -28.45
N GLU A 1067 16.14 16.04 -28.61
CA GLU A 1067 17.40 15.44 -28.12
C GLU A 1067 18.55 15.60 -29.12
N ALA A 1068 18.32 15.16 -30.38
CA ALA A 1068 19.37 15.04 -31.39
C ALA A 1068 19.02 15.79 -32.69
N TYR A 1069 19.93 16.64 -33.16
CA TYR A 1069 19.79 17.47 -34.36
C TYR A 1069 20.94 17.18 -35.34
N PRO A 1070 20.69 16.94 -36.65
CA PRO A 1070 21.72 16.59 -37.61
C PRO A 1070 22.75 17.70 -37.79
N LYS A 1071 23.98 17.32 -38.14
CA LYS A 1071 25.01 18.26 -38.61
C LYS A 1071 24.65 18.79 -40.00
N ASP A 1072 25.35 19.85 -40.44
CA ASP A 1072 25.17 20.34 -41.79
C ASP A 1072 25.45 19.23 -42.84
N ASP A 1073 24.67 19.25 -43.92
CA ASP A 1073 24.59 18.24 -44.99
C ASP A 1073 24.20 16.80 -44.56
N VAL A 1074 23.91 16.56 -43.27
CA VAL A 1074 23.36 15.28 -42.77
C VAL A 1074 21.83 15.27 -42.91
N THR A 1075 21.28 14.09 -43.23
CA THR A 1075 19.84 13.82 -43.28
C THR A 1075 19.40 12.92 -42.12
N TRP A 1076 18.14 13.05 -41.69
CA TRP A 1076 17.52 12.24 -40.62
C TRP A 1076 17.50 10.72 -40.88
N THR A 1077 17.90 10.26 -42.07
CA THR A 1077 18.09 8.84 -42.37
C THR A 1077 19.46 8.31 -41.96
N SER A 1078 20.42 9.15 -41.54
CA SER A 1078 21.70 8.63 -41.04
C SER A 1078 21.50 7.83 -39.75
N LYS A 1079 22.14 6.65 -39.71
CA LYS A 1079 22.18 5.76 -38.56
C LYS A 1079 23.55 5.73 -37.84
N SER A 1080 24.34 6.81 -37.97
CA SER A 1080 25.53 7.02 -37.15
C SER A 1080 25.32 8.13 -36.12
N SER A 1081 25.67 7.87 -34.86
CA SER A 1081 25.64 8.88 -33.79
C SER A 1081 26.66 10.01 -34.00
N SER A 1082 27.71 9.78 -34.81
CA SER A 1082 28.68 10.80 -35.19
C SER A 1082 28.08 11.97 -35.96
N ASP A 1083 26.91 11.80 -36.57
CA ASP A 1083 26.37 12.69 -37.59
C ASP A 1083 25.39 13.71 -37.00
N TYR A 1084 25.12 13.63 -35.71
CA TYR A 1084 24.20 14.49 -34.97
C TYR A 1084 24.95 15.28 -33.89
N TYR A 1085 24.42 16.46 -33.55
CA TYR A 1085 24.64 17.08 -32.25
C TYR A 1085 23.56 16.58 -31.30
N SER A 1086 23.94 16.09 -30.13
CA SER A 1086 23.00 15.56 -29.13
C SER A 1086 23.18 16.29 -27.81
N THR A 1087 22.10 16.50 -27.08
CA THR A 1087 22.15 17.02 -25.70
C THR A 1087 21.00 16.43 -24.88
N TRP A 1088 20.56 17.11 -23.82
CA TRP A 1088 19.38 16.74 -23.04
C TRP A 1088 18.13 16.61 -23.91
N TRP A 1089 17.18 15.80 -23.45
CA TRP A 1089 15.81 15.81 -23.95
C TRP A 1089 15.23 17.22 -23.77
N GLY A 1090 14.48 17.74 -24.74
CA GLY A 1090 14.06 19.16 -24.74
C GLY A 1090 15.18 20.21 -24.86
N GLY A 1091 16.47 19.86 -24.69
CA GLY A 1091 17.58 20.81 -24.65
C GLY A 1091 18.12 21.28 -26.02
N ASN A 1092 17.86 20.55 -27.11
CA ASN A 1092 18.50 20.79 -28.41
C ASN A 1092 17.69 21.77 -29.27
N LEU A 1093 17.96 23.06 -29.12
CA LEU A 1093 17.33 24.14 -29.88
C LEU A 1093 18.17 24.63 -31.09
N ARG A 1094 19.13 23.82 -31.57
CA ARG A 1094 19.95 24.12 -32.77
C ARG A 1094 19.15 24.38 -34.03
N GLY A 1095 17.99 23.72 -34.15
CA GLY A 1095 17.07 23.89 -35.28
C GLY A 1095 16.53 25.32 -35.42
N VAL A 1096 16.46 26.10 -34.34
CA VAL A 1096 15.85 27.45 -34.34
C VAL A 1096 16.57 28.42 -35.27
N ARG A 1097 17.92 28.40 -35.39
CA ARG A 1097 18.65 29.32 -36.28
C ARG A 1097 18.28 29.16 -37.77
N LYS A 1098 17.97 27.93 -38.20
CA LYS A 1098 17.68 27.59 -39.61
C LYS A 1098 16.19 27.48 -39.89
N TYR A 1099 15.43 26.95 -38.92
CA TYR A 1099 14.01 26.66 -38.99
C TYR A 1099 13.31 27.22 -37.74
N PRO A 1100 13.24 28.55 -37.55
CA PRO A 1100 12.54 29.15 -36.41
C PRO A 1100 11.04 28.86 -36.46
N ILE A 1101 10.40 28.80 -35.28
CA ILE A 1101 8.95 28.64 -35.16
C ILE A 1101 8.27 29.87 -35.78
N ASN A 1102 7.31 29.67 -36.68
CA ASN A 1102 6.58 30.75 -37.33
C ASN A 1102 5.09 30.77 -36.95
N LEU A 1103 4.70 31.67 -36.05
CA LEU A 1103 3.31 31.91 -35.65
C LEU A 1103 2.69 33.14 -36.33
N GLY A 1104 3.38 33.74 -37.31
CA GLY A 1104 2.93 34.90 -38.08
C GLY A 1104 2.58 36.09 -37.18
N LYS A 1105 1.30 36.49 -37.16
CA LYS A 1105 0.82 37.62 -36.33
C LYS A 1105 0.96 37.43 -34.82
N TYR A 1106 1.20 36.20 -34.35
CA TYR A 1106 1.40 35.88 -32.92
C TYR A 1106 2.88 35.62 -32.58
N GLN A 1107 3.84 36.02 -33.43
CA GLN A 1107 5.27 35.78 -33.17
C GLN A 1107 5.75 36.38 -31.83
N ASN A 1108 5.09 37.45 -31.37
CA ASN A 1108 5.31 38.09 -30.07
C ASN A 1108 4.79 37.28 -28.86
N LYS A 1109 4.62 35.95 -29.00
CA LYS A 1109 4.27 35.01 -27.94
C LYS A 1109 5.23 33.82 -27.83
N VAL A 1110 6.23 33.68 -28.73
CA VAL A 1110 7.16 32.54 -28.74
C VAL A 1110 8.25 32.69 -27.69
N VAL A 1111 8.35 31.74 -26.77
CA VAL A 1111 9.42 31.56 -25.80
C VAL A 1111 10.06 30.19 -26.04
N TYR A 1112 11.38 30.09 -25.99
CA TYR A 1112 12.08 28.80 -26.14
C TYR A 1112 12.52 28.23 -24.80
N SER A 1113 12.32 26.92 -24.61
CA SER A 1113 12.56 26.24 -23.35
C SER A 1113 13.59 25.11 -23.44
N PRO A 1114 14.88 25.37 -23.17
CA PRO A 1114 15.84 24.30 -22.98
C PRO A 1114 15.65 23.67 -21.60
N HIS A 1115 15.69 22.34 -21.53
CA HIS A 1115 16.03 21.63 -20.30
C HIS A 1115 17.55 21.43 -20.26
N ASP A 1116 18.15 21.62 -19.08
CA ASP A 1116 19.57 21.32 -18.84
C ASP A 1116 19.69 20.72 -17.44
N TYR A 1117 20.31 19.54 -17.34
CA TYR A 1117 20.48 18.79 -16.10
C TYR A 1117 21.97 18.56 -15.78
N GLY A 1118 22.23 18.04 -14.57
CA GLY A 1118 23.58 17.76 -14.09
C GLY A 1118 24.04 16.31 -14.27
N PRO A 1119 25.30 16.00 -13.91
CA PRO A 1119 25.86 14.65 -13.98
C PRO A 1119 25.13 13.61 -13.11
N SER A 1120 24.31 14.02 -12.13
CA SER A 1120 23.46 13.09 -11.36
C SER A 1120 22.37 12.43 -12.21
N VAL A 1121 21.84 13.12 -13.21
CA VAL A 1121 20.82 12.62 -14.15
C VAL A 1121 21.50 11.84 -15.29
N TYR A 1122 22.54 12.43 -15.91
CA TYR A 1122 23.37 11.71 -16.88
C TYR A 1122 24.79 12.30 -17.01
N GLN A 1123 25.80 11.44 -17.04
CA GLN A 1123 27.20 11.83 -17.24
C GLN A 1123 27.48 12.19 -18.71
N GLN A 1124 27.16 13.43 -19.09
CA GLN A 1124 27.38 13.97 -20.44
C GLN A 1124 28.88 14.25 -20.74
N PRO A 1125 29.32 14.24 -22.01
CA PRO A 1125 30.73 14.42 -22.38
C PRO A 1125 31.37 15.76 -21.97
N TRP A 1126 30.58 16.82 -21.77
CA TRP A 1126 31.07 18.13 -21.32
C TRP A 1126 31.27 18.24 -19.80
N PHE A 1127 30.87 17.22 -19.02
CA PHE A 1127 31.20 17.10 -17.59
C PHE A 1127 32.57 16.42 -17.37
N TYR A 1128 33.59 16.85 -18.12
CA TYR A 1128 34.96 16.38 -17.91
C TYR A 1128 35.57 16.97 -16.63
N PRO A 1129 36.52 16.26 -15.97
CA PRO A 1129 37.12 16.73 -14.73
C PRO A 1129 37.68 18.15 -14.85
N GLY A 1130 37.17 19.06 -14.02
CA GLY A 1130 37.56 20.47 -14.01
C GLY A 1130 36.77 21.41 -14.92
N PHE A 1131 35.62 21.00 -15.49
CA PHE A 1131 34.73 21.91 -16.23
C PHE A 1131 34.37 23.18 -15.43
N THR A 1132 34.08 24.29 -16.13
CA THR A 1132 33.65 25.57 -15.55
C THR A 1132 32.37 26.09 -16.21
N LYS A 1133 31.80 27.17 -15.69
CA LYS A 1133 30.68 27.89 -16.34
C LYS A 1133 31.01 28.28 -17.78
N GLU A 1134 32.24 28.71 -18.03
CA GLU A 1134 32.72 29.13 -19.35
C GLU A 1134 32.85 27.97 -20.33
N THR A 1135 33.24 26.77 -19.86
CA THR A 1135 33.30 25.59 -20.73
C THR A 1135 31.92 24.99 -20.96
N LEU A 1136 31.07 24.89 -19.94
CA LEU A 1136 29.65 24.53 -20.10
C LEU A 1136 28.94 25.44 -21.12
N LEU A 1137 29.23 26.74 -21.05
CA LEU A 1137 28.72 27.75 -21.97
C LEU A 1137 29.27 27.60 -23.40
N GLN A 1138 30.51 27.12 -23.60
CA GLN A 1138 31.08 26.90 -24.93
C GLN A 1138 30.67 25.54 -25.53
N ASP A 1139 30.72 24.48 -24.75
CA ASP A 1139 30.58 23.09 -25.18
C ASP A 1139 29.10 22.67 -25.29
N CYS A 1140 28.24 23.17 -24.38
CA CYS A 1140 26.80 22.86 -24.36
C CYS A 1140 25.92 24.10 -24.64
N TRP A 1141 25.89 25.09 -23.73
CA TRP A 1141 24.77 26.02 -23.66
C TRP A 1141 24.69 27.00 -24.84
N ARG A 1142 25.79 27.68 -25.22
CA ARG A 1142 25.81 28.57 -26.40
C ARG A 1142 25.42 27.86 -27.68
N PRO A 1143 26.04 26.73 -28.08
CA PRO A 1143 25.72 26.12 -29.36
C PRO A 1143 24.36 25.39 -29.37
N ASN A 1144 23.76 25.06 -28.21
CA ASN A 1144 22.43 24.46 -28.14
C ASN A 1144 21.29 25.48 -28.02
N TRP A 1145 21.39 26.48 -27.12
CA TRP A 1145 20.24 27.33 -26.76
C TRP A 1145 20.56 28.79 -26.40
N VAL A 1146 21.66 29.12 -25.70
CA VAL A 1146 21.99 30.52 -25.30
C VAL A 1146 22.07 31.48 -26.48
N TYR A 1147 22.50 31.01 -27.66
CA TYR A 1147 22.60 31.84 -28.86
C TYR A 1147 21.27 32.51 -29.25
N ILE A 1148 20.13 31.94 -28.88
CA ILE A 1148 18.79 32.48 -29.18
C ILE A 1148 18.57 33.82 -28.46
N MET A 1149 19.09 33.93 -27.24
CA MET A 1149 19.07 35.17 -26.45
C MET A 1149 20.19 36.13 -26.90
N GLU A 1150 21.40 35.64 -27.18
CA GLU A 1150 22.53 36.47 -27.63
C GLU A 1150 22.29 37.09 -29.04
N GLU A 1151 21.63 36.36 -29.95
CA GLU A 1151 21.25 36.83 -31.30
C GLU A 1151 19.89 37.58 -31.31
N ASN A 1152 19.29 37.82 -30.15
CA ASN A 1152 18.00 38.51 -29.97
C ASN A 1152 16.83 37.91 -30.78
N ILE A 1153 16.80 36.57 -30.90
CA ILE A 1153 15.77 35.82 -31.63
C ILE A 1153 14.48 35.74 -30.80
N ALA A 1154 14.60 35.37 -29.52
CA ALA A 1154 13.50 35.16 -28.59
C ALA A 1154 14.01 35.05 -27.14
N PRO A 1155 13.16 35.21 -26.11
CA PRO A 1155 13.51 34.93 -24.72
C PRO A 1155 13.68 33.44 -24.47
N LEU A 1156 14.48 33.12 -23.45
CA LEU A 1156 14.69 31.77 -22.95
C LEU A 1156 14.00 31.58 -21.59
N LEU A 1157 13.35 30.44 -21.41
CA LEU A 1157 12.84 29.97 -20.12
C LEU A 1157 13.37 28.56 -19.89
N ILE A 1158 14.31 28.36 -18.96
CA ILE A 1158 14.81 27.01 -18.64
C ILE A 1158 13.70 26.26 -17.90
N GLY A 1159 12.96 25.42 -18.64
CA GLY A 1159 11.74 24.75 -18.15
C GLY A 1159 12.00 23.77 -17.01
N GLU A 1160 13.16 23.12 -17.04
CA GLU A 1160 13.66 22.27 -15.97
C GLU A 1160 15.18 22.40 -15.81
N TRP A 1161 15.58 22.58 -14.56
CA TRP A 1161 16.94 22.40 -14.05
C TRP A 1161 16.86 22.06 -12.56
N GLY A 1162 17.69 21.16 -12.07
CA GLY A 1162 17.57 20.67 -10.68
C GLY A 1162 18.58 19.60 -10.29
N GLY A 1163 18.54 19.17 -9.03
CA GLY A 1163 19.43 18.14 -8.50
C GLY A 1163 19.61 18.13 -6.99
N TYR A 1164 20.43 17.17 -6.53
CA TYR A 1164 20.93 17.10 -5.16
C TYR A 1164 22.12 18.05 -4.95
N LEU A 1165 22.19 18.64 -3.74
CA LEU A 1165 23.39 19.29 -3.22
C LEU A 1165 24.35 18.21 -2.69
N ASP A 1166 25.18 17.69 -3.59
CA ASP A 1166 26.08 16.56 -3.34
C ASP A 1166 27.49 16.97 -2.87
N GLY A 1167 27.80 18.27 -2.81
CA GLY A 1167 29.15 18.79 -2.64
C GLY A 1167 30.12 18.42 -3.79
N GLY A 1168 29.60 17.90 -4.91
CA GLY A 1168 30.35 17.30 -6.00
C GLY A 1168 30.19 18.04 -7.32
N ASP A 1169 30.41 17.33 -8.43
CA ASP A 1169 30.26 17.92 -9.76
C ASP A 1169 28.78 18.22 -10.11
N ASN A 1170 27.79 17.62 -9.43
CA ASN A 1170 26.38 17.98 -9.65
C ASN A 1170 26.04 19.35 -9.07
N GLU A 1171 26.31 19.57 -7.78
CA GLU A 1171 26.15 20.88 -7.14
C GLU A 1171 26.98 21.97 -7.86
N LYS A 1172 28.17 21.62 -8.34
CA LYS A 1172 29.01 22.50 -9.15
C LYS A 1172 28.37 22.90 -10.48
N TRP A 1173 27.76 21.97 -11.23
CA TRP A 1173 26.99 22.30 -12.43
C TRP A 1173 25.76 23.16 -12.08
N MET A 1174 24.98 22.77 -11.06
CA MET A 1174 23.81 23.54 -10.60
C MET A 1174 24.21 24.97 -10.28
N LYS A 1175 25.36 25.17 -9.62
CA LYS A 1175 25.88 26.49 -9.28
C LYS A 1175 26.29 27.28 -10.52
N CYS A 1176 26.99 26.66 -11.48
CA CYS A 1176 27.33 27.32 -12.73
C CYS A 1176 26.08 27.79 -13.50
N LEU A 1177 25.02 26.97 -13.55
CA LEU A 1177 23.79 27.33 -14.24
C LEU A 1177 22.99 28.40 -13.49
N ARG A 1178 22.82 28.25 -12.16
CA ARG A 1178 22.18 29.26 -11.30
C ARG A 1178 22.86 30.62 -11.42
N ASP A 1179 24.19 30.66 -11.31
CA ASP A 1179 24.95 31.91 -11.36
C ASP A 1179 24.83 32.54 -12.77
N TYR A 1180 24.78 31.73 -13.83
CA TYR A 1180 24.50 32.21 -15.20
C TYR A 1180 23.06 32.71 -15.40
N ILE A 1181 22.05 32.07 -14.79
CA ILE A 1181 20.65 32.50 -14.76
C ILE A 1181 20.54 33.90 -14.13
N ILE A 1182 21.18 34.11 -12.97
CA ILE A 1182 21.21 35.39 -12.25
C ILE A 1182 21.91 36.47 -13.07
N GLU A 1183 23.09 36.17 -13.62
CA GLU A 1183 23.88 37.10 -14.42
C GLU A 1183 23.15 37.61 -15.67
N ASN A 1184 22.14 36.89 -16.17
CA ASN A 1184 21.48 37.18 -17.44
C ASN A 1184 19.94 37.25 -17.33
N HIS A 1185 19.37 37.30 -16.11
CA HIS A 1185 17.92 37.30 -15.85
C HIS A 1185 17.13 36.30 -16.71
N ILE A 1186 17.69 35.10 -16.92
CA ILE A 1186 17.05 34.06 -17.74
C ILE A 1186 15.83 33.53 -16.99
N HIS A 1187 14.68 33.44 -17.66
CA HIS A 1187 13.48 32.88 -17.04
C HIS A 1187 13.71 31.40 -16.70
N HIS A 1188 13.13 30.88 -15.61
CA HIS A 1188 13.34 29.48 -15.26
C HIS A 1188 12.26 28.92 -14.35
N THR A 1189 12.11 27.60 -14.38
CA THR A 1189 11.37 26.82 -13.39
C THR A 1189 12.26 25.70 -12.85
N PHE A 1190 12.39 25.62 -11.53
CA PHE A 1190 13.27 24.66 -10.86
C PHE A 1190 12.59 23.28 -10.73
N TRP A 1191 13.31 22.22 -11.09
CA TRP A 1191 12.88 20.84 -10.89
C TRP A 1191 13.40 20.30 -9.54
N CYS A 1192 12.55 20.03 -8.56
CA CYS A 1192 11.11 20.33 -8.50
C CYS A 1192 10.71 20.71 -7.08
N PHE A 1193 9.43 21.02 -6.87
CA PHE A 1193 8.87 21.07 -5.52
C PHE A 1193 8.96 19.67 -4.87
N ASN A 1194 8.50 18.65 -5.58
CA ASN A 1194 8.24 17.29 -5.09
C ASN A 1194 9.45 16.54 -4.51
N ALA A 1195 9.29 15.93 -3.34
CA ALA A 1195 10.30 15.03 -2.79
C ALA A 1195 10.55 13.75 -3.61
N ASN A 1196 9.55 13.28 -4.38
CA ASN A 1196 9.55 11.96 -5.00
C ASN A 1196 10.17 11.90 -6.41
N SER A 1197 10.97 12.89 -6.83
CA SER A 1197 11.83 12.74 -8.02
C SER A 1197 13.12 12.00 -7.64
N GLY A 1198 13.39 10.86 -8.27
CA GLY A 1198 14.37 9.88 -7.75
C GLY A 1198 15.84 10.21 -8.03
N ASP A 1199 16.12 11.06 -9.00
CA ASP A 1199 17.45 11.45 -9.49
C ASP A 1199 17.89 12.85 -9.01
N THR A 1200 16.94 13.64 -8.53
CA THR A 1200 17.08 15.08 -8.26
C THR A 1200 16.51 15.51 -6.90
N GLY A 1201 15.56 14.74 -6.35
CA GLY A 1201 14.73 15.13 -5.21
C GLY A 1201 13.91 16.40 -5.51
N GLY A 1202 13.52 17.12 -4.46
CA GLY A 1202 12.83 18.40 -4.59
C GLY A 1202 13.23 19.42 -3.54
N LEU A 1203 12.36 20.42 -3.36
CA LEU A 1203 12.48 21.50 -2.37
C LEU A 1203 11.77 21.17 -1.05
N VAL A 1204 11.06 20.03 -0.97
CA VAL A 1204 10.55 19.46 0.29
C VAL A 1204 11.06 18.05 0.51
N GLU A 1205 11.08 17.64 1.78
CA GLU A 1205 11.35 16.28 2.25
C GLU A 1205 10.19 15.33 1.93
N TYR A 1206 10.41 14.01 2.10
CA TYR A 1206 9.42 12.96 1.80
C TYR A 1206 8.09 13.03 2.58
N ASP A 1207 7.95 13.93 3.56
CA ASP A 1207 6.67 14.25 4.20
C ASP A 1207 5.81 15.25 3.40
N PHE A 1208 6.37 15.88 2.35
CA PHE A 1208 5.79 16.94 1.51
C PHE A 1208 5.41 18.24 2.24
N THR A 1209 5.87 18.45 3.47
CA THR A 1209 5.57 19.60 4.34
C THR A 1209 6.81 20.33 4.84
N THR A 1210 7.90 19.60 5.10
CA THR A 1210 9.19 20.13 5.56
C THR A 1210 10.00 20.57 4.36
N TRP A 1211 10.43 21.83 4.32
CA TRP A 1211 11.25 22.36 3.23
C TRP A 1211 12.73 21.99 3.41
N ASP A 1212 13.40 21.62 2.31
CA ASP A 1212 14.86 21.60 2.24
C ASP A 1212 15.35 23.06 2.19
N GLU A 1213 15.53 23.65 3.39
CA GLU A 1213 16.02 25.01 3.54
C GLU A 1213 17.44 25.19 2.97
N SER A 1214 18.21 24.12 2.75
CA SER A 1214 19.55 24.19 2.15
C SER A 1214 19.44 24.39 0.64
N LYS A 1215 18.65 23.56 -0.05
CA LYS A 1215 18.38 23.68 -1.49
C LYS A 1215 17.56 24.93 -1.82
N TYR A 1216 16.61 25.31 -0.97
CA TYR A 1216 15.92 26.60 -1.09
C TYR A 1216 16.89 27.78 -0.88
N THR A 1217 17.78 27.77 0.12
CA THR A 1217 18.79 28.83 0.30
C THR A 1217 19.77 28.89 -0.87
N PHE A 1218 20.14 27.74 -1.45
CA PHE A 1218 20.94 27.67 -2.67
C PHE A 1218 20.22 28.32 -3.87
N LEU A 1219 18.92 28.08 -4.02
CA LEU A 1219 18.11 28.54 -5.16
C LEU A 1219 17.66 30.00 -5.04
N LYS A 1220 17.37 30.48 -3.83
CA LYS A 1220 16.80 31.80 -3.55
C LYS A 1220 17.46 33.00 -4.28
N PRO A 1221 18.79 33.06 -4.49
CA PRO A 1221 19.40 34.15 -5.26
C PRO A 1221 18.91 34.27 -6.72
N ALA A 1222 18.34 33.21 -7.29
CA ALA A 1222 17.75 33.20 -8.63
C ALA A 1222 16.23 33.49 -8.67
N LEU A 1223 15.63 33.95 -7.57
CA LEU A 1223 14.23 34.35 -7.50
C LEU A 1223 14.11 35.88 -7.59
N TRP A 1224 13.10 36.39 -8.33
CA TRP A 1224 12.99 37.83 -8.58
C TRP A 1224 12.74 38.62 -7.28
N GLN A 1225 13.72 39.46 -6.92
CA GLN A 1225 13.74 40.29 -5.72
C GLN A 1225 13.99 41.76 -6.08
N ASP A 1226 13.55 42.66 -5.21
CA ASP A 1226 13.91 44.08 -5.24
C ASP A 1226 15.17 44.40 -4.42
N SER A 1227 15.61 45.67 -4.45
CA SER A 1227 16.76 46.16 -3.66
C SER A 1227 16.64 45.96 -2.14
N GLN A 1228 15.45 45.60 -1.63
CA GLN A 1228 15.17 45.34 -0.21
C GLN A 1228 15.06 43.84 0.10
N GLY A 1229 15.19 42.96 -0.90
CA GLY A 1229 15.05 41.51 -0.74
C GLY A 1229 13.60 41.02 -0.62
N ARG A 1230 12.62 41.82 -1.05
CA ARG A 1230 11.20 41.43 -1.17
C ARG A 1230 10.99 40.73 -2.51
N PHE A 1231 10.27 39.63 -2.52
CA PHE A 1231 9.98 38.90 -3.77
C PHE A 1231 8.92 39.60 -4.62
N VAL A 1232 8.99 39.42 -5.94
CA VAL A 1232 8.19 40.15 -6.94
C VAL A 1232 7.23 39.22 -7.69
N GLY A 1233 5.93 39.45 -7.51
CA GLY A 1233 4.86 38.80 -8.29
C GLY A 1233 4.68 39.40 -9.67
N LEU A 1234 4.18 38.58 -10.60
CA LEU A 1234 3.87 38.97 -11.99
C LEU A 1234 2.52 39.70 -12.13
N ASP A 1235 1.66 39.60 -11.12
CA ASP A 1235 0.37 40.29 -11.03
C ASP A 1235 0.56 41.81 -10.84
N HIS A 1236 -0.26 42.64 -11.49
CA HIS A 1236 -0.13 44.10 -11.43
C HIS A 1236 -0.68 44.73 -10.15
N LYS A 1237 -1.54 44.06 -9.37
CA LYS A 1237 -2.23 44.68 -8.21
C LYS A 1237 -2.09 43.83 -6.94
N ARG A 1238 -2.02 42.50 -7.04
CA ARG A 1238 -1.88 41.56 -5.93
C ARG A 1238 -0.40 41.27 -5.62
N PRO A 1239 0.07 41.48 -4.38
CA PRO A 1239 1.39 41.02 -3.93
C PRO A 1239 1.51 39.50 -3.96
N LEU A 1240 2.73 38.99 -4.15
CA LEU A 1240 3.01 37.55 -4.21
C LEU A 1240 2.98 36.87 -2.82
N GLY A 1241 2.08 35.90 -2.64
CA GLY A 1241 1.93 35.16 -1.38
C GLY A 1241 1.06 35.90 -0.35
N THR A 1242 0.91 35.28 0.81
CA THR A 1242 0.01 35.73 1.88
C THR A 1242 0.73 36.40 3.05
N ASN A 1243 2.07 36.35 3.08
CA ASN A 1243 2.90 36.82 4.19
C ASN A 1243 2.95 38.36 4.39
N GLY A 1244 2.43 39.15 3.44
CA GLY A 1244 2.42 40.62 3.51
C GLY A 1244 3.78 41.33 3.38
N LYS A 1245 4.85 40.61 3.00
CA LYS A 1245 6.23 41.12 2.87
C LYS A 1245 6.66 41.35 1.43
N ASN A 1246 6.12 40.55 0.52
CA ASN A 1246 6.43 40.57 -0.91
C ASN A 1246 5.65 41.68 -1.64
N ILE A 1247 5.95 41.89 -2.92
CA ILE A 1247 5.37 42.96 -3.74
C ILE A 1247 4.85 42.44 -5.09
N ASN A 1248 4.24 43.33 -5.86
CA ASN A 1248 3.70 43.11 -7.20
C ASN A 1248 4.53 43.88 -8.25
N VAL A 1249 4.38 43.60 -9.55
CA VAL A 1249 5.23 44.22 -10.60
C VAL A 1249 5.06 45.75 -10.68
N THR A 1250 3.85 46.26 -10.42
CA THR A 1250 3.57 47.70 -10.39
C THR A 1250 4.32 48.40 -9.27
N ILE A 1251 4.39 47.81 -8.07
CA ILE A 1251 5.14 48.34 -6.92
C ILE A 1251 6.64 48.31 -7.19
N TYR A 1252 7.16 47.24 -7.80
CA TYR A 1252 8.56 47.13 -8.19
C TYR A 1252 8.99 48.33 -9.06
N TYR A 1253 8.25 48.58 -10.15
CA TYR A 1253 8.56 49.70 -11.04
C TYR A 1253 8.25 51.08 -10.44
N ASN A 1254 7.22 51.23 -9.61
CA ASN A 1254 6.95 52.48 -8.90
C ASN A 1254 8.06 52.85 -7.88
N ASN A 1255 8.80 51.87 -7.37
CA ASN A 1255 9.98 52.09 -6.52
C ASN A 1255 11.23 52.50 -7.34
N ASN A 1256 11.16 52.50 -8.67
CA ASN A 1256 12.28 52.71 -9.60
C ASN A 1256 13.37 51.63 -9.52
N GLU A 1257 12.98 50.38 -9.22
CA GLU A 1257 13.87 49.22 -9.30
C GLU A 1257 14.34 48.98 -10.75
N PRO A 1258 15.57 48.46 -10.96
CA PRO A 1258 16.10 48.22 -12.30
C PRO A 1258 15.33 47.11 -13.02
N ALA A 1259 15.09 47.27 -14.32
CA ALA A 1259 14.41 46.24 -15.10
C ALA A 1259 15.24 44.94 -15.16
N PRO A 1260 14.67 43.75 -14.88
CA PRO A 1260 15.41 42.49 -14.87
C PRO A 1260 15.61 41.98 -16.30
N VAL A 1261 16.61 42.52 -16.98
CA VAL A 1261 16.90 42.23 -18.39
C VAL A 1261 18.18 41.42 -18.56
N PRO A 1262 18.28 40.59 -19.61
CA PRO A 1262 19.55 40.00 -20.01
C PRO A 1262 20.63 41.05 -20.25
N VAL A 1263 21.85 40.73 -19.83
CA VAL A 1263 23.02 41.60 -20.02
C VAL A 1263 23.35 41.66 -21.51
N THR A 1264 23.02 42.79 -22.13
CA THR A 1264 23.47 43.13 -23.49
C THR A 1264 24.98 43.33 -23.49
N LYS A 1265 25.68 42.56 -24.33
CA LYS A 1265 27.08 42.79 -24.71
C LYS A 1265 27.17 43.67 -25.95
#